data_AF-A0A0F2T610-F1
#
_entry.id   AF-A0A0F2T610-F1
#
_cell.length_a   1.000
_cell.length_b   1.000
_cell.length_c   1.000
_cell.angle_alpha   90.00
_cell.angle_beta   90.00
_cell.angle_gamma   90.00
#
_symmetry.space_group_name_H-M   'P 1'
#
loop_
_entity.id
_entity.type
_entity.pdbx_description
1 polymer ?
#
loop_
_entity_poly.entity_id
_entity_poly.type
_entity_poly.pdbx_seq_one_letter_code
_entity_poly.pdbx_strand_id
1 'polypeptide(L)'
;CEREGVRARMIPVDYASHSAHVDAVRDEVAELSAGVRPLAGRVAMYSTVTGEVVADPQQLAGSYWFDNLRGTVRLDTAVRAALADGHTVFLECSPHPGLVVPLEDLIAEAAAPATVLHTLRRDEGGPDQLVSALAAAFARGVPVDWAGLLHRPGTRRVDLPTYAFQGRRYWLDPDSGTALPGRAKRSAAPSGDPVDAGLWDAVTAADAPGLAALLDVPEDAPLHEVLPALAAWRTRRRADTAVRSWRYAERWEPWTDAPAAPGRLTGRWLVLAPAGGGSPVVDALTEAGAEVVAPESGRVPDGREELAAWLRATAPAAVLLLPDPEPDLADPTPALTALATLVQALGDAGLDAPLWCATRGAASPLGEPPAGAVAAALWGLGRVAGLEHPERWGGLVDLPETVDGRAAAILAAVLGAGSAEDEIAIRPLGTFVRRLVRFPHAEDAPRQDVPDGDAPWRPGRTALVTGGTGALGGHLARWLVRAGAEHLVLAGRRGAAAPGAQELREELTAAGAEVELAACDVSDRAAVAALLAGLRERGLRVDTVVHAAGAEVGGPFDRITGESIAEAVAAKVGGALALDELLRADEPDTFVLFSSGAGVWGGAGQGAYAAANAYLDALAARRRAAGRAATAVAWGRWAGGGMSDSPTVAAALDRIGVGAMDPELALEALRQALDEDLERVTVADLDWPRFAVGYTAARPRPLIAALVAAETPAPAAAEPGTGTRAPEQLRERLAPLTAADRHGELVTLVCAEVAAQLGHADPAAVEPERPFRELGFDSLAAVGLRNRLATATGLSLPTTLAFDHPTAQALAAHLGSELFADTAPDVSALDELDRLEAGLAALSGAADRDRVAARLTELAQRLRAGAPQQSAEARRDLHTASDDEMFDILGEEFGIS
;
A
#
# COMPACT_ATOMS: atom_id res chain seq x y z
N CYS A 1 49.52 -29.06 -1.69
CA CYS A 1 48.24 -28.32 -1.84
C CYS A 1 47.68 -28.38 -3.25
N GLU A 2 48.09 -27.54 -4.21
CA GLU A 2 47.47 -27.50 -5.56
C GLU A 2 47.57 -28.84 -6.31
N ARG A 3 48.73 -29.51 -6.27
CA ARG A 3 48.91 -30.86 -6.86
C ARG A 3 48.04 -31.96 -6.21
N GLU A 4 47.53 -31.72 -5.01
CA GLU A 4 46.69 -32.67 -4.26
C GLU A 4 45.21 -32.25 -4.27
N GLY A 5 44.85 -31.20 -5.03
CA GLY A 5 43.49 -30.65 -5.05
C GLY A 5 43.08 -29.95 -3.75
N VAL A 6 44.01 -29.71 -2.83
CA VAL A 6 43.75 -29.03 -1.56
C VAL A 6 43.75 -27.52 -1.79
N ARG A 7 42.61 -26.89 -1.53
CA ARG A 7 42.43 -25.43 -1.61
C ARG A 7 43.40 -24.74 -0.65
N ALA A 8 44.32 -23.94 -1.18
CA ALA A 8 45.26 -23.15 -0.40
C ALA A 8 45.36 -21.73 -0.97
N ARG A 9 45.72 -20.77 -0.12
CA ARG A 9 45.93 -19.36 -0.48
C ARG A 9 47.21 -18.88 0.18
N MET A 10 48.04 -18.15 -0.56
CA MET A 10 49.19 -17.46 0.02
C MET A 10 48.71 -16.33 0.92
N ILE A 11 49.12 -16.36 2.20
CA ILE A 11 48.87 -15.27 3.15
C ILE A 11 49.94 -14.19 2.90
N PRO A 12 49.57 -12.91 2.80
CA PRO A 12 50.50 -11.82 2.52
C PRO A 12 51.29 -11.42 3.79
N VAL A 13 52.05 -12.37 4.32
CA VAL A 13 53.00 -12.19 5.42
C VAL A 13 54.35 -12.75 4.98
N ASP A 14 55.43 -12.07 5.36
CA ASP A 14 56.81 -12.38 4.99
C ASP A 14 57.51 -13.31 6.01
N TYR A 15 56.78 -13.81 7.00
CA TYR A 15 57.27 -14.77 8.00
C TYR A 15 56.26 -15.91 8.23
N ALA A 16 56.79 -17.09 8.60
CA ALA A 16 56.01 -18.30 8.80
C ALA A 16 55.69 -18.53 10.29
N SER A 17 54.78 -17.72 10.85
CA SER A 17 54.26 -17.95 12.21
C SER A 17 53.59 -19.31 12.36
N HIS A 18 53.50 -19.80 13.60
CA HIS A 18 52.91 -21.09 13.96
C HIS A 18 53.59 -22.30 13.29
N SER A 19 54.87 -22.16 12.93
CA SER A 19 55.67 -23.18 12.24
C SER A 19 57.05 -23.37 12.88
N ALA A 20 57.74 -24.46 12.55
CA ALA A 20 59.10 -24.73 13.01
C ALA A 20 60.13 -23.65 12.61
N HIS A 21 59.82 -22.83 11.61
CA HIS A 21 60.71 -21.72 11.23
C HIS A 21 60.85 -20.65 12.32
N VAL A 22 59.88 -20.54 13.23
CA VAL A 22 59.94 -19.61 14.38
C VAL A 22 61.02 -20.01 15.38
N ASP A 23 61.45 -21.27 15.42
CA ASP A 23 62.48 -21.72 16.35
C ASP A 23 63.82 -20.96 16.20
N ALA A 24 64.07 -20.37 15.02
CA ALA A 24 65.26 -19.55 14.73
C ALA A 24 65.33 -18.25 15.54
N VAL A 25 64.20 -17.71 15.98
CA VAL A 25 64.12 -16.46 16.76
C VAL A 25 63.82 -16.69 18.25
N ARG A 26 63.92 -17.94 18.73
CA ARG A 26 63.58 -18.32 20.11
C ARG A 26 64.35 -17.50 21.14
N ASP A 27 65.67 -17.48 21.03
CA ASP A 27 66.53 -16.82 22.01
C ASP A 27 66.37 -15.30 21.96
N GLU A 28 66.17 -14.73 20.76
CA GLU A 28 65.91 -13.31 20.56
C GLU A 28 64.58 -12.88 21.19
N VAL A 29 63.50 -13.64 20.98
CA VAL A 29 62.20 -13.38 21.62
C VAL A 29 62.29 -13.53 23.14
N ALA A 30 63.05 -14.51 23.63
CA ALA A 30 63.27 -14.70 25.07
C ALA A 30 64.04 -13.52 25.70
N GLU A 31 65.08 -13.02 25.02
CA GLU A 31 65.82 -11.83 25.46
C GLU A 31 64.95 -10.58 25.46
N LEU A 32 64.20 -10.33 24.38
CA LEU A 32 63.31 -9.17 24.25
C LEU A 32 62.17 -9.16 25.28
N SER A 33 61.66 -10.34 25.64
CA SER A 33 60.57 -10.49 26.62
C SER A 33 61.05 -10.56 28.07
N ALA A 34 62.35 -10.73 28.35
CA ALA A 34 62.89 -10.90 29.70
C ALA A 34 62.57 -9.72 30.66
N GLY A 35 62.40 -8.51 30.11
CA GLY A 35 62.02 -7.32 30.88
C GLY A 35 60.51 -7.18 31.14
N VAL A 36 59.66 -7.97 30.49
CA VAL A 36 58.21 -7.90 30.60
C VAL A 36 57.75 -8.59 31.88
N ARG A 37 57.12 -7.82 32.78
CA ARG A 37 56.52 -8.33 34.01
C ARG A 37 55.01 -8.30 33.88
N PRO A 38 54.34 -9.46 33.70
CA PRO A 38 52.90 -9.51 33.68
C PRO A 38 52.31 -9.05 35.02
N LEU A 39 51.21 -8.32 34.94
CA LEU A 39 50.44 -7.87 36.10
C LEU A 39 49.07 -8.54 36.08
N ALA A 40 48.43 -8.60 37.24
CA ALA A 40 47.04 -9.02 37.34
C ALA A 40 46.15 -8.12 36.46
N GLY A 41 45.52 -8.72 35.46
CA GLY A 41 44.57 -8.05 34.59
C GLY A 41 43.30 -7.69 35.35
N ARG A 42 42.67 -6.57 34.98
CA ARG A 42 41.32 -6.22 35.45
C ARG A 42 40.21 -6.98 34.70
N VAL A 43 40.57 -7.55 33.55
CA VAL A 43 39.70 -8.34 32.68
C VAL A 43 40.33 -9.72 32.56
N ALA A 44 39.52 -10.76 32.76
CA ALA A 44 39.97 -12.13 32.59
C ALA A 44 40.41 -12.36 31.14
N MET A 45 41.52 -13.06 30.95
CA MET A 45 42.07 -13.37 29.63
C MET A 45 41.99 -14.88 29.42
N TYR A 46 41.32 -15.33 28.36
CA TYR A 46 41.43 -16.70 27.87
C TYR A 46 42.58 -16.75 26.87
N SER A 47 43.59 -17.58 27.15
CA SER A 47 44.75 -17.69 26.27
C SER A 47 44.48 -18.67 25.15
N THR A 48 44.72 -18.27 23.90
CA THR A 48 44.71 -19.18 22.75
C THR A 48 45.97 -20.04 22.66
N VAL A 49 46.92 -19.91 23.60
CA VAL A 49 48.08 -20.80 23.74
C VAL A 49 47.70 -22.02 24.59
N THR A 50 47.09 -21.78 25.76
CA THR A 50 46.71 -22.84 26.70
C THR A 50 45.31 -23.39 26.41
N GLY A 51 44.39 -22.55 25.92
CA GLY A 51 42.97 -22.85 25.77
C GLY A 51 42.15 -22.57 27.03
N GLU A 52 42.75 -21.98 28.07
CA GLU A 52 42.14 -21.79 29.39
C GLU A 52 42.25 -20.32 29.86
N VAL A 53 41.52 -19.98 30.91
CA VAL A 53 41.64 -18.68 31.58
C VAL A 53 42.99 -18.55 32.28
N VAL A 54 43.64 -17.40 32.11
CA VAL A 54 44.92 -17.07 32.75
C VAL A 54 44.66 -16.76 34.22
N ALA A 55 44.88 -17.76 35.08
CA ALA A 55 44.66 -17.65 36.52
C ALA A 55 45.82 -16.95 37.26
N ASP A 56 47.05 -17.13 36.77
CA ASP A 56 48.26 -16.50 37.30
C ASP A 56 48.91 -15.64 36.19
N PRO A 57 49.07 -14.33 36.37
CA PRO A 57 49.74 -13.47 35.40
C PRO A 57 51.13 -13.96 35.01
N GLN A 58 51.86 -14.66 35.89
CA GLN A 58 53.18 -15.20 35.57
C GLN A 58 53.15 -16.22 34.42
N GLN A 59 51.98 -16.78 34.08
CA GLN A 59 51.81 -17.62 32.88
C GLN A 59 52.07 -16.84 31.57
N LEU A 60 51.97 -15.51 31.58
CA LEU A 60 52.25 -14.64 30.43
C LEU A 60 53.73 -14.16 30.38
N ALA A 61 54.57 -14.65 31.29
CA ALA A 61 55.99 -14.33 31.34
C ALA A 61 56.82 -15.36 30.53
N GLY A 62 58.10 -15.03 30.31
CA GLY A 62 59.07 -15.96 29.74
C GLY A 62 58.69 -16.48 28.36
N SER A 63 58.62 -17.80 28.19
CA SER A 63 58.42 -18.45 26.89
C SER A 63 57.04 -18.24 26.27
N TYR A 64 56.05 -17.73 27.03
CA TYR A 64 54.67 -17.59 26.56
C TYR A 64 54.54 -16.93 25.18
N TRP A 65 55.24 -15.82 24.96
CA TRP A 65 55.18 -15.09 23.69
C TRP A 65 55.83 -15.85 22.54
N PHE A 66 56.91 -16.57 22.82
CA PHE A 66 57.52 -17.49 21.87
C PHE A 66 56.56 -18.65 21.55
N ASP A 67 55.95 -19.25 22.57
CA ASP A 67 55.01 -20.36 22.42
C ASP A 67 53.75 -19.94 21.66
N ASN A 68 53.29 -18.69 21.83
CA ASN A 68 52.20 -18.11 21.05
C ASN A 68 52.56 -17.94 19.56
N LEU A 69 53.77 -17.45 19.28
CA LEU A 69 54.26 -17.26 17.91
C LEU A 69 54.55 -18.61 17.23
N ARG A 70 55.01 -19.61 17.98
CA ARG A 70 55.45 -20.92 17.48
C ARG A 70 54.34 -21.97 17.41
N GLY A 71 53.44 -21.98 18.40
CA GLY A 71 52.41 -22.99 18.59
C GLY A 71 51.13 -22.71 17.81
N THR A 72 50.23 -23.70 17.76
CA THR A 72 48.90 -23.53 17.15
C THR A 72 48.02 -22.59 17.98
N VAL A 73 47.30 -21.69 17.32
CA VAL A 73 46.29 -20.83 17.95
C VAL A 73 45.04 -21.66 18.25
N ARG A 74 44.82 -21.99 19.52
CA ARG A 74 43.69 -22.79 20.03
C ARG A 74 42.45 -21.92 20.28
N LEU A 75 42.00 -21.22 19.23
CA LEU A 75 40.85 -20.32 19.32
C LEU A 75 39.57 -21.07 19.71
N ASP A 76 39.36 -22.25 19.13
CA ASP A 76 38.25 -23.16 19.40
C ASP A 76 38.16 -23.53 20.90
N THR A 77 39.29 -23.94 21.48
CA THR A 77 39.36 -24.37 22.88
C THR A 77 39.09 -23.20 23.82
N ALA A 78 39.71 -22.05 23.55
CA ALA A 78 39.52 -20.84 24.35
C ALA A 78 38.08 -20.33 24.32
N VAL A 79 37.41 -20.36 23.16
CA VAL A 79 36.01 -19.95 23.01
C VAL A 79 35.08 -20.93 23.71
N ARG A 80 35.32 -22.25 23.60
CA ARG A 80 34.53 -23.26 24.34
C ARG A 80 34.68 -23.14 25.85
N ALA A 81 35.88 -22.83 26.34
CA ALA A 81 36.10 -22.52 27.75
C ALA A 81 35.29 -21.28 28.19
N ALA A 82 35.34 -20.20 27.40
CA ALA A 82 34.56 -18.99 27.68
C ALA A 82 33.04 -19.23 27.66
N LEU A 83 32.55 -20.05 26.73
CA LEU A 83 31.14 -20.47 26.68
C LEU A 83 30.76 -21.30 27.92
N ALA A 84 31.63 -22.23 28.34
CA ALA A 84 31.41 -23.05 29.54
C ALA A 84 31.36 -22.20 30.83
N ASP A 85 32.14 -21.13 30.87
CA ASP A 85 32.14 -20.14 31.96
C ASP A 85 30.97 -19.13 31.86
N GLY A 86 30.08 -19.29 30.89
CA GLY A 86 28.81 -18.56 30.78
C GLY A 86 28.87 -17.26 29.97
N HIS A 87 29.94 -17.01 29.21
CA HIS A 87 30.01 -15.84 28.35
C HIS A 87 29.14 -16.01 27.09
N THR A 88 28.24 -15.05 26.82
CA THR A 88 27.23 -15.14 25.74
C THR A 88 27.37 -14.07 24.66
N VAL A 89 28.29 -13.11 24.81
CA VAL A 89 28.52 -12.05 23.82
C VAL A 89 30.01 -11.96 23.52
N PHE A 90 30.37 -12.15 22.26
CA PHE A 90 31.75 -12.04 21.75
C PHE A 90 31.84 -10.82 20.84
N LEU A 91 32.79 -9.92 21.11
CA LEU A 91 33.04 -8.73 20.28
C LEU A 91 34.43 -8.81 19.66
N GLU A 92 34.50 -8.87 18.34
CA GLU A 92 35.75 -8.79 17.59
C GLU A 92 36.19 -7.32 17.46
N CYS A 93 37.26 -6.96 18.16
CA CYS A 93 37.90 -5.66 18.06
C CYS A 93 38.94 -5.64 16.92
N SER A 94 38.51 -5.32 15.71
CA SER A 94 39.35 -5.32 14.51
C SER A 94 38.93 -4.23 13.52
N PRO A 95 39.82 -3.81 12.58
CA PRO A 95 39.48 -2.91 11.49
C PRO A 95 38.57 -3.56 10.42
N HIS A 96 38.41 -4.88 10.46
CA HIS A 96 37.53 -5.66 9.57
C HIS A 96 37.28 -7.05 10.17
N PRO A 97 36.03 -7.54 10.19
CA PRO A 97 35.68 -8.82 10.82
C PRO A 97 36.32 -9.99 10.09
N GLY A 98 37.32 -10.61 10.72
CA GLY A 98 37.96 -11.84 10.22
C GLY A 98 37.61 -13.08 11.04
N LEU A 99 37.06 -12.90 12.25
CA LEU A 99 36.78 -13.97 13.21
C LEU A 99 35.29 -14.21 13.44
N VAL A 100 34.40 -13.32 12.96
CA VAL A 100 32.94 -13.47 13.12
C VAL A 100 32.45 -14.85 12.69
N VAL A 101 32.70 -15.25 11.43
CA VAL A 101 32.21 -16.51 10.89
C VAL A 101 32.76 -17.74 11.66
N PRO A 102 34.08 -17.87 11.90
CA PRO A 102 34.60 -18.97 12.71
C PRO A 102 34.01 -19.04 14.13
N LEU A 103 33.73 -17.89 14.76
CA LEU A 103 33.13 -17.85 16.09
C LEU A 103 31.65 -18.26 16.06
N GLU A 104 30.90 -17.85 15.04
CA GLU A 104 29.51 -18.28 14.82
C GLU A 104 29.41 -19.79 14.60
N ASP A 105 30.31 -20.37 13.80
CA ASP A 105 30.39 -21.82 13.57
C ASP A 105 30.65 -22.57 14.89
N LEU A 106 31.62 -22.11 15.70
CA LEU A 106 31.94 -22.71 16.98
C LEU A 106 30.78 -22.63 17.99
N ILE A 107 30.06 -21.51 18.02
CA ILE A 107 28.89 -21.32 18.88
C ILE A 107 27.74 -22.24 18.45
N ALA A 108 27.50 -22.36 17.14
CA ALA A 108 26.51 -23.25 16.58
C ALA A 108 26.82 -24.72 16.89
N GLU A 109 28.09 -25.14 16.74
CA GLU A 109 28.54 -26.49 17.11
C GLU A 109 28.41 -26.77 18.62
N ALA A 110 28.61 -25.76 19.47
CA ALA A 110 28.43 -25.87 20.91
C ALA A 110 26.96 -25.82 21.35
N ALA A 111 26.02 -25.53 20.43
CA ALA A 111 24.61 -25.27 20.70
C ALA A 111 24.39 -24.24 21.83
N ALA A 112 25.29 -23.25 21.92
CA ALA A 112 25.27 -22.25 22.98
C ALA A 112 24.45 -21.01 22.55
N PRO A 113 23.68 -20.37 23.44
CA PRO A 113 22.92 -19.16 23.15
C PRO A 113 23.82 -17.92 23.18
N ALA A 114 24.83 -17.87 22.31
CA ALA A 114 25.81 -16.79 22.24
C ALA A 114 25.77 -16.06 20.88
N THR A 115 26.32 -14.86 20.84
CA THR A 115 26.36 -14.03 19.63
C THR A 115 27.74 -13.44 19.41
N VAL A 116 28.06 -13.17 18.14
CA VAL A 116 29.30 -12.51 17.75
C VAL A 116 28.99 -11.15 17.14
N LEU A 117 29.76 -10.13 17.51
CA LEU A 117 29.70 -8.77 17.03
C LEU A 117 31.09 -8.36 16.53
N HIS A 118 31.20 -7.28 15.77
CA HIS A 118 32.49 -6.74 15.32
C HIS A 118 32.53 -5.21 15.43
N THR A 119 33.72 -4.63 15.61
CA THR A 119 33.87 -3.19 15.82
C THR A 119 33.86 -2.37 14.54
N LEU A 120 34.65 -2.73 13.52
CA LEU A 120 34.80 -1.96 12.29
C LEU A 120 34.77 -2.87 11.07
N ARG A 121 34.53 -2.31 9.90
CA ARG A 121 34.58 -2.99 8.60
C ARG A 121 35.45 -2.18 7.64
N ARG A 122 36.29 -2.87 6.86
CA ARG A 122 37.09 -2.27 5.78
C ARG A 122 36.19 -1.41 4.88
N ASP A 123 36.67 -0.22 4.55
CA ASP A 123 36.00 0.78 3.70
C ASP A 123 34.69 1.36 4.26
N GLU A 124 34.25 0.91 5.45
CA GLU A 124 33.03 1.33 6.15
C GLU A 124 33.32 1.68 7.64
N GLY A 125 34.57 1.99 7.97
CA GLY A 125 35.01 2.28 9.34
C GLY A 125 34.71 3.71 9.80
N GLY A 126 34.79 3.96 11.11
CA GLY A 126 34.65 5.30 11.69
C GLY A 126 34.00 5.29 13.07
N PRO A 127 33.86 6.47 13.71
CA PRO A 127 33.18 6.59 15.00
C PRO A 127 31.75 6.04 14.98
N ASP A 128 31.01 6.25 13.89
CA ASP A 128 29.61 5.82 13.77
C ASP A 128 29.49 4.29 13.75
N GLN A 129 30.38 3.60 13.03
CA GLN A 129 30.44 2.14 13.02
C GLN A 129 30.78 1.58 14.41
N LEU A 130 31.67 2.24 15.15
CA LEU A 130 32.00 1.87 16.53
C LEU A 130 30.81 2.08 17.48
N VAL A 131 30.07 3.19 17.32
CA VAL A 131 28.84 3.46 18.08
C VAL A 131 27.75 2.43 17.77
N SER A 132 27.59 2.04 16.50
CA SER A 132 26.67 0.98 16.08
C SER A 132 27.04 -0.38 16.68
N ALA A 133 28.32 -0.74 16.75
CA ALA A 133 28.78 -1.96 17.40
C ALA A 133 28.46 -1.97 18.91
N LEU A 134 28.65 -0.83 19.58
CA LEU A 134 28.28 -0.67 21.00
C LEU A 134 26.75 -0.70 21.20
N ALA A 135 25.97 -0.17 20.26
CA ALA A 135 24.51 -0.22 20.30
C ALA A 135 24.00 -1.65 20.12
N ALA A 136 24.60 -2.42 19.21
CA ALA A 136 24.31 -3.84 19.04
C ALA A 136 24.66 -4.65 20.29
N ALA A 137 25.80 -4.36 20.95
CA ALA A 137 26.16 -4.97 22.22
C ALA A 137 25.14 -4.63 23.33
N PHE A 138 24.73 -3.37 23.42
CA PHE A 138 23.71 -2.91 24.37
C PHE A 138 22.36 -3.60 24.19
N ALA A 139 21.91 -3.77 22.94
CA ALA A 139 20.68 -4.51 22.62
C ALA A 139 20.75 -6.00 23.03
N ARG A 140 21.95 -6.56 23.22
CA ARG A 140 22.19 -7.92 23.71
C ARG A 140 22.45 -7.99 25.22
N GLY A 141 22.20 -6.90 25.93
CA GLY A 141 22.29 -6.83 27.39
C GLY A 141 23.69 -6.47 27.94
N VAL A 142 24.64 -6.07 27.07
CA VAL A 142 25.94 -5.57 27.53
C VAL A 142 25.77 -4.13 28.05
N PRO A 143 26.11 -3.83 29.32
CA PRO A 143 26.01 -2.47 29.82
C PRO A 143 27.02 -1.56 29.10
N VAL A 144 26.54 -0.44 28.55
CA VAL A 144 27.37 0.58 27.88
C VAL A 144 27.16 1.92 28.58
N ASP A 145 28.25 2.59 28.96
CA ASP A 145 28.21 3.96 29.48
C ASP A 145 28.02 4.97 28.34
N TRP A 146 26.77 5.12 27.93
CA TRP A 146 26.36 6.11 26.93
C TRP A 146 26.61 7.56 27.39
N ALA A 147 26.65 7.80 28.71
CA ALA A 147 26.89 9.15 29.23
C ALA A 147 28.34 9.58 28.97
N GLY A 148 29.30 8.70 29.24
CA GLY A 148 30.71 8.93 28.95
C GLY A 148 31.02 8.98 27.45
N LEU A 149 30.34 8.18 26.63
CA LEU A 149 30.61 8.09 25.18
C LEU A 149 30.04 9.28 24.38
N LEU A 150 28.82 9.72 24.71
CA LEU A 150 28.07 10.70 23.91
C LEU A 150 28.16 12.14 24.45
N HIS A 151 29.00 12.41 25.45
CA HIS A 151 29.22 13.77 25.97
C HIS A 151 30.02 14.64 24.99
N ARG A 152 29.35 15.14 23.94
CA ARG A 152 29.78 16.31 23.16
C ARG A 152 28.81 17.48 23.42
N PRO A 153 29.29 18.74 23.52
CA PRO A 153 28.41 19.91 23.63
C PRO A 153 27.40 19.92 22.47
N GLY A 154 26.11 19.98 22.78
CA GLY A 154 25.02 19.95 21.78
C GLY A 154 24.39 18.58 21.51
N THR A 155 24.85 17.50 22.14
CA THR A 155 24.23 16.16 22.02
C THR A 155 22.94 16.10 22.84
N ARG A 156 21.78 16.05 22.18
CA ARG A 156 20.47 15.88 22.86
C ARG A 156 20.19 14.38 22.99
N ARG A 157 20.00 13.89 24.22
CA ARG A 157 19.36 12.58 24.43
C ARG A 157 17.91 12.74 24.03
N VAL A 158 17.48 11.92 23.08
CA VAL A 158 16.08 11.78 22.69
C VAL A 158 15.68 10.42 23.21
N ASP A 159 14.60 10.35 23.98
CA ASP A 159 14.05 9.07 24.39
C ASP A 159 13.65 8.28 23.13
N LEU A 160 14.06 7.01 23.06
CA LEU A 160 13.52 6.14 22.03
C LEU A 160 11.99 6.08 22.21
N PRO A 161 11.20 6.07 21.12
CA PRO A 161 9.78 5.75 21.22
C PRO A 161 9.63 4.46 22.04
N THR A 162 8.81 4.50 23.08
CA THR A 162 8.62 3.40 24.05
C THR A 162 7.90 2.19 23.47
N TYR A 163 7.85 2.06 22.13
CA TYR A 163 7.40 0.84 21.47
C TYR A 163 8.45 -0.26 21.65
N ALA A 164 8.45 -0.87 22.83
CA ALA A 164 9.10 -2.14 23.03
C ALA A 164 8.38 -3.18 22.17
N PHE A 165 9.16 -3.91 21.37
CA PHE A 165 8.89 -5.30 21.04
C PHE A 165 8.16 -5.97 22.20
N GLN A 166 6.85 -6.20 22.06
CA GLN A 166 6.13 -7.09 22.94
C GLN A 166 6.74 -8.48 22.74
N GLY A 167 7.66 -8.86 23.62
CA GLY A 167 8.22 -10.20 23.68
C GLY A 167 7.14 -11.19 24.09
N ARG A 168 6.24 -11.54 23.16
CA ARG A 168 5.41 -12.73 23.31
C ARG A 168 6.29 -13.96 23.07
N ARG A 169 6.26 -14.89 24.02
CA ARG A 169 6.86 -16.22 23.88
C ARG A 169 6.05 -16.98 22.80
N TYR A 170 6.68 -17.35 21.70
CA TYR A 170 6.06 -18.09 20.58
C TYR A 170 6.40 -19.59 20.56
N TRP A 171 7.08 -20.12 21.58
CA TRP A 171 7.25 -21.56 21.73
C TRP A 171 5.98 -22.13 22.34
N LEU A 172 5.44 -23.20 21.74
CA LEU A 172 4.40 -24.02 22.35
C LEU A 172 4.91 -24.48 23.71
N ASP A 173 4.27 -24.04 24.80
CA ASP A 173 4.44 -24.71 26.09
C ASP A 173 4.00 -26.17 25.89
N PRO A 174 4.81 -27.18 26.25
CA PRO A 174 4.48 -28.59 26.01
C PRO A 174 3.22 -29.09 26.73
N ASP A 175 2.59 -28.28 27.58
CA ASP A 175 1.57 -28.71 28.55
C ASP A 175 0.14 -28.20 28.27
N SER A 176 -0.10 -27.44 27.20
CA SER A 176 -1.48 -27.09 26.80
C SER A 176 -2.07 -28.18 25.90
N GLY A 177 -2.62 -29.20 26.56
CA GLY A 177 -3.25 -30.36 25.97
C GLY A 177 -4.24 -30.06 24.85
N THR A 178 -4.07 -30.83 23.79
CA THR A 178 -4.94 -31.05 22.62
C THR A 178 -6.45 -30.97 22.87
N ALA A 179 -7.13 -30.12 22.10
CA ALA A 179 -8.52 -30.34 21.68
C ALA A 179 -8.71 -29.90 20.21
N LEU A 180 -9.03 -30.87 19.36
CA LEU A 180 -9.33 -30.73 17.93
C LEU A 180 -10.64 -29.95 17.67
N PRO A 181 -10.81 -29.35 16.48
CA PRO A 181 -11.90 -28.42 16.19
C PRO A 181 -13.22 -29.14 15.89
N GLY A 182 -14.24 -28.85 16.69
CA GLY A 182 -15.61 -29.29 16.47
C GLY A 182 -16.59 -28.13 16.62
N ARG A 183 -17.26 -27.81 15.52
CA ARG A 183 -18.43 -26.92 15.37
C ARG A 183 -19.30 -26.87 16.65
N ALA A 184 -19.39 -25.71 17.30
CA ALA A 184 -20.39 -25.47 18.34
C ALA A 184 -20.95 -24.05 18.27
N LYS A 185 -22.29 -24.00 18.34
CA LYS A 185 -23.17 -22.84 18.30
C LYS A 185 -22.75 -21.79 19.34
N ARG A 186 -22.88 -20.52 18.96
CA ARG A 186 -22.93 -19.38 19.89
C ARG A 186 -24.04 -19.61 20.91
N SER A 187 -23.68 -20.03 22.12
CA SER A 187 -24.50 -19.89 23.32
C SER A 187 -23.90 -18.78 24.17
N ALA A 188 -24.73 -17.81 24.51
CA ALA A 188 -24.42 -16.69 25.36
C ALA A 188 -23.94 -17.16 26.75
N ALA A 189 -22.70 -16.82 27.09
CA ALA A 189 -22.21 -16.63 28.45
C ALA A 189 -21.28 -15.40 28.43
N PRO A 190 -21.24 -14.56 29.48
CA PRO A 190 -20.67 -13.22 29.42
C PRO A 190 -19.15 -13.29 29.56
N SER A 191 -18.42 -13.35 28.45
CA SER A 191 -17.07 -12.80 28.40
C SER A 191 -17.21 -11.28 28.25
N GLY A 192 -16.74 -10.51 29.23
CA GLY A 192 -16.86 -9.05 29.26
C GLY A 192 -16.35 -8.41 27.97
N ASP A 193 -17.11 -7.43 27.48
CA ASP A 193 -16.71 -6.52 26.41
C ASP A 193 -15.37 -5.86 26.81
N PRO A 194 -14.27 -5.96 26.04
CA PRO A 194 -12.98 -5.34 26.39
C PRO A 194 -13.08 -3.82 26.60
N VAL A 195 -14.16 -3.20 26.10
CA VAL A 195 -14.55 -1.80 26.35
C VAL A 195 -14.80 -1.49 27.83
N ASP A 196 -15.22 -2.48 28.63
CA ASP A 196 -15.60 -2.29 30.04
C ASP A 196 -14.51 -2.76 31.03
N ALA A 197 -13.34 -3.22 30.58
CA ALA A 197 -12.34 -3.88 31.44
C ALA A 197 -11.92 -3.01 32.65
N GLY A 198 -11.54 -1.75 32.42
CA GLY A 198 -11.15 -0.84 33.51
C GLY A 198 -12.28 -0.48 34.49
N LEU A 199 -13.53 -0.46 34.02
CA LEU A 199 -14.69 -0.31 34.89
C LEU A 199 -14.85 -1.54 35.79
N TRP A 200 -14.79 -2.73 35.20
CA TRP A 200 -14.92 -3.97 35.96
C TRP A 200 -13.74 -4.23 36.87
N ASP A 201 -12.53 -3.79 36.51
CA ASP A 201 -11.37 -3.83 37.39
C ASP A 201 -11.57 -2.94 38.62
N ALA A 202 -12.03 -1.70 38.45
CA ALA A 202 -12.35 -0.79 39.55
C ALA A 202 -13.47 -1.35 40.45
N VAL A 203 -14.53 -1.91 39.85
CA VAL A 203 -15.64 -2.54 40.58
C VAL A 203 -15.19 -3.79 41.31
N THR A 204 -14.35 -4.63 40.70
CA THR A 204 -13.85 -5.89 41.29
C THR A 204 -12.84 -5.61 42.40
N ALA A 205 -12.02 -4.57 42.26
CA ALA A 205 -11.09 -4.10 43.27
C ALA A 205 -11.75 -3.28 44.39
N ALA A 206 -13.05 -2.97 44.26
CA ALA A 206 -13.79 -2.06 45.14
C ALA A 206 -13.11 -0.67 45.28
N ASP A 207 -12.54 -0.17 44.18
CA ASP A 207 -11.84 1.12 44.10
C ASP A 207 -12.83 2.27 43.86
N ALA A 208 -13.46 2.75 44.95
CA ALA A 208 -14.39 3.87 44.89
C ALA A 208 -13.76 5.18 44.37
N PRO A 209 -12.54 5.58 44.79
CA PRO A 209 -11.84 6.72 44.20
C PRO A 209 -11.58 6.54 42.69
N GLY A 210 -11.13 5.36 42.27
CA GLY A 210 -10.89 5.06 40.87
C GLY A 210 -12.16 5.08 40.03
N LEU A 211 -13.28 4.58 40.55
CA LEU A 211 -14.58 4.62 39.88
C LEU A 211 -15.14 6.06 39.80
N ALA A 212 -15.00 6.86 40.86
CA ALA A 212 -15.42 8.26 40.88
C ALA A 212 -14.64 9.10 39.87
N ALA A 213 -13.30 8.93 39.83
CA ALA A 213 -12.44 9.57 38.84
C ALA A 213 -12.76 9.11 37.40
N LEU A 214 -13.04 7.82 37.20
CA LEU A 214 -13.39 7.27 35.88
C LEU A 214 -14.70 7.85 35.33
N LEU A 215 -15.69 8.09 36.21
CA LEU A 215 -17.01 8.60 35.84
C LEU A 215 -17.11 10.12 35.88
N ASP A 216 -16.07 10.82 36.34
CA ASP A 216 -16.04 12.27 36.56
C ASP A 216 -17.17 12.73 37.50
N VAL A 217 -17.28 12.07 38.65
CA VAL A 217 -18.24 12.39 39.72
C VAL A 217 -17.54 12.48 41.08
N PRO A 218 -18.08 13.24 42.05
CA PRO A 218 -17.60 13.21 43.42
C PRO A 218 -17.61 11.79 44.00
N GLU A 219 -16.65 11.46 44.87
CA GLU A 219 -16.54 10.13 45.50
C GLU A 219 -17.79 9.76 46.34
N ASP A 220 -18.47 10.76 46.90
CA ASP A 220 -19.69 10.64 47.67
C ASP A 220 -20.98 10.86 46.85
N ALA A 221 -20.88 10.88 45.51
CA ALA A 221 -22.03 11.10 44.64
C ALA A 221 -23.13 10.04 44.86
N PRO A 222 -24.39 10.46 45.04
CA PRO A 222 -25.50 9.53 45.23
C PRO A 222 -25.80 8.75 43.94
N LEU A 223 -26.37 7.55 44.07
CA LEU A 223 -26.60 6.64 42.93
C LEU A 223 -27.40 7.26 41.77
N HIS A 224 -28.28 8.23 42.05
CA HIS A 224 -29.07 8.92 41.02
C HIS A 224 -28.25 9.89 40.16
N GLU A 225 -27.05 10.30 40.61
CA GLU A 225 -26.06 11.07 39.84
C GLU A 225 -25.06 10.12 39.15
N VAL A 226 -24.68 9.03 39.82
CA VAL A 226 -23.75 8.02 39.28
C VAL A 226 -24.32 7.26 38.08
N LEU A 227 -25.62 6.88 38.11
CA LEU A 227 -26.23 6.10 37.03
C LEU A 227 -26.23 6.84 35.67
N PRO A 228 -26.66 8.12 35.59
CA PRO A 228 -26.50 8.92 34.37
C PRO A 228 -25.04 9.08 33.94
N ALA A 229 -24.12 9.33 34.88
CA ALA A 229 -22.70 9.47 34.58
C ALA A 229 -22.08 8.19 34.00
N LEU A 230 -22.45 7.02 34.54
CA LEU A 230 -22.03 5.71 34.03
C LEU A 230 -22.59 5.42 32.63
N ALA A 231 -23.85 5.76 32.38
CA ALA A 231 -24.45 5.61 31.05
C ALA A 231 -23.75 6.53 30.03
N ALA A 232 -23.47 7.79 30.40
CA ALA A 232 -22.73 8.73 29.58
C ALA A 232 -21.29 8.26 29.33
N TRP A 233 -20.60 7.75 30.36
CA TRP A 233 -19.26 7.17 30.26
C TRP A 233 -19.22 5.99 29.29
N ARG A 234 -20.14 5.02 29.43
CA ARG A 234 -20.21 3.83 28.57
C ARG A 234 -20.49 4.20 27.12
N THR A 235 -21.35 5.20 26.92
CA THR A 235 -21.66 5.73 25.58
C THR A 235 -20.42 6.39 24.97
N ARG A 236 -19.70 7.25 25.73
CA ARG A 236 -18.44 7.86 25.31
C ARG A 236 -17.36 6.82 24.99
N ARG A 237 -17.19 5.78 25.81
CA ARG A 237 -16.19 4.72 25.60
C ARG A 237 -16.46 3.86 24.36
N ARG A 238 -17.72 3.54 24.08
CA ARG A 238 -18.10 2.84 22.85
C ARG A 238 -17.87 3.71 21.62
N ALA A 239 -18.22 4.99 21.71
CA ALA A 239 -17.95 5.96 20.65
C ALA A 239 -16.43 6.08 20.40
N ASP A 240 -15.63 6.24 21.45
CA ASP A 240 -14.17 6.33 21.37
C ASP A 240 -13.57 5.07 20.72
N THR A 241 -13.97 3.86 21.16
CA THR A 241 -13.48 2.60 20.57
C THR A 241 -13.82 2.51 19.07
N ALA A 242 -15.05 2.88 18.68
CA ALA A 242 -15.45 2.90 17.28
C ALA A 242 -14.62 3.93 16.47
N VAL A 243 -14.49 5.15 16.98
CA VAL A 243 -13.70 6.23 16.35
C VAL A 243 -12.24 5.85 16.19
N ARG A 244 -11.62 5.24 17.21
CA ARG A 244 -10.24 4.73 17.13
C ARG A 244 -10.07 3.72 16.00
N SER A 245 -11.06 2.82 15.83
CA SER A 245 -11.09 1.86 14.73
C SER A 245 -11.35 2.50 13.34
N TRP A 246 -11.62 3.80 13.26
CA TRP A 246 -11.78 4.51 12.00
C TRP A 246 -10.58 5.40 11.67
N ARG A 247 -9.66 5.63 12.60
CA ARG A 247 -8.53 6.56 12.42
C ARG A 247 -7.32 5.87 11.79
N TYR A 248 -6.78 6.49 10.75
CA TYR A 248 -5.57 6.04 10.05
C TYR A 248 -4.60 7.21 9.83
N ALA A 249 -3.33 6.87 9.66
CA ALA A 249 -2.26 7.78 9.32
C ALA A 249 -1.49 7.28 8.09
N GLU A 250 -0.98 8.22 7.31
CA GLU A 250 0.00 7.93 6.27
C GLU A 250 1.38 7.84 6.90
N ARG A 251 2.15 6.81 6.54
CA ARG A 251 3.52 6.62 6.99
C ARG A 251 4.44 6.40 5.79
N TRP A 252 5.64 6.92 5.91
CA TRP A 252 6.74 6.62 5.00
C TRP A 252 7.72 5.69 5.70
N GLU A 253 8.01 4.56 5.05
CA GLU A 253 8.93 3.55 5.57
C GLU A 253 10.16 3.48 4.66
N PRO A 254 11.39 3.35 5.20
CA PRO A 254 12.56 3.10 4.38
C PRO A 254 12.35 1.85 3.53
N TRP A 255 12.63 1.95 2.23
CA TRP A 255 12.51 0.80 1.34
C TRP A 255 13.78 -0.06 1.46
N THR A 256 13.74 -1.01 2.40
CA THR A 256 14.91 -1.85 2.76
C THR A 256 15.37 -2.78 1.64
N ASP A 257 14.44 -3.23 0.79
CA ASP A 257 14.72 -4.09 -0.37
C ASP A 257 14.90 -3.28 -1.67
N ALA A 258 15.16 -1.97 -1.58
CA ALA A 258 15.38 -1.15 -2.76
C ALA A 258 16.59 -1.66 -3.57
N PRO A 259 16.50 -1.72 -4.91
CA PRO A 259 17.58 -2.23 -5.73
C PRO A 259 18.85 -1.39 -5.55
N ALA A 260 19.94 -2.05 -5.14
CA ALA A 260 21.25 -1.42 -4.90
C ALA A 260 21.99 -1.01 -6.18
N ALA A 261 21.54 -1.49 -7.34
CA ALA A 261 22.10 -1.16 -8.65
C ALA A 261 20.96 -0.84 -9.63
N PRO A 262 21.18 0.04 -10.62
CA PRO A 262 20.18 0.30 -11.64
C PRO A 262 19.85 -0.99 -12.39
N GLY A 263 18.58 -1.40 -12.33
CA GLY A 263 18.06 -2.39 -13.26
C GLY A 263 18.32 -1.92 -14.68
N ARG A 264 18.62 -2.84 -15.61
CA ARG A 264 18.78 -2.44 -17.01
C ARG A 264 17.43 -1.98 -17.55
N LEU A 265 17.35 -0.70 -17.88
CA LEU A 265 16.23 -0.17 -18.64
C LEU A 265 16.37 -0.63 -20.09
N THR A 266 15.25 -0.96 -20.73
CA THR A 266 15.24 -1.42 -22.12
C THR A 266 14.21 -0.66 -22.93
N GLY A 267 14.47 -0.52 -24.23
CA GLY A 267 13.55 0.13 -25.16
C GLY A 267 13.59 1.66 -25.09
N ARG A 268 12.65 2.28 -25.81
CA ARG A 268 12.56 3.73 -25.93
C ARG A 268 11.84 4.34 -24.73
N TRP A 269 12.48 5.26 -24.03
CA TRP A 269 11.89 5.98 -22.90
C TRP A 269 11.53 7.39 -23.31
N LEU A 270 10.24 7.72 -23.24
CA LEU A 270 9.79 9.07 -23.52
C LEU A 270 9.86 9.91 -22.25
N VAL A 271 10.72 10.93 -22.23
CA VAL A 271 10.84 11.86 -21.09
C VAL A 271 10.16 13.17 -21.41
N LEU A 272 9.11 13.48 -20.66
CA LEU A 272 8.32 14.72 -20.76
C LEU A 272 8.73 15.64 -19.62
N ALA A 273 9.52 16.67 -19.91
CA ALA A 273 10.04 17.63 -18.92
C ALA A 273 10.00 19.06 -19.48
N PRO A 274 9.91 20.09 -18.61
CA PRO A 274 10.11 21.47 -19.01
C PRO A 274 11.49 21.67 -19.65
N ALA A 275 11.60 22.66 -20.55
CA ALA A 275 12.85 22.96 -21.25
C ALA A 275 14.01 23.17 -20.27
N GLY A 276 15.07 22.36 -20.37
CA GLY A 276 16.26 22.43 -19.52
C GLY A 276 16.17 21.71 -18.16
N GLY A 277 15.00 21.20 -17.75
CA GLY A 277 14.79 20.60 -16.42
C GLY A 277 15.15 19.12 -16.27
N GLY A 278 15.47 18.42 -17.37
CA GLY A 278 15.63 16.96 -17.40
C GLY A 278 17.06 16.43 -17.54
N SER A 279 18.09 17.28 -17.67
CA SER A 279 19.44 16.82 -18.11
C SER A 279 20.02 15.68 -17.24
N PRO A 280 20.10 15.78 -15.90
CA PRO A 280 20.65 14.68 -15.09
C PRO A 280 19.83 13.40 -15.15
N VAL A 281 18.51 13.52 -15.35
CA VAL A 281 17.59 12.38 -15.44
C VAL A 281 17.75 11.67 -16.78
N VAL A 282 17.85 12.41 -17.87
CA VAL A 282 18.11 11.87 -19.21
C VAL A 282 19.45 11.11 -19.24
N ASP A 283 20.49 11.70 -18.65
CA ASP A 283 21.81 11.07 -18.54
C ASP A 283 21.72 9.75 -17.76
N ALA A 284 21.09 9.76 -16.57
CA ALA A 284 20.96 8.56 -15.74
C ALA A 284 20.14 7.44 -16.39
N LEU A 285 19.04 7.77 -17.09
CA LEU A 285 18.25 6.77 -17.82
C LEU A 285 19.05 6.17 -18.98
N THR A 286 19.82 6.98 -19.69
CA THR A 286 20.68 6.54 -20.80
C THR A 286 21.79 5.62 -20.28
N GLU A 287 22.44 5.98 -19.17
CA GLU A 287 23.44 5.14 -18.49
C GLU A 287 22.86 3.82 -18.00
N ALA A 288 21.59 3.80 -17.58
CA ALA A 288 20.86 2.60 -17.20
C ALA A 288 20.39 1.73 -18.40
N GLY A 289 20.57 2.21 -19.64
CA GLY A 289 20.32 1.45 -20.86
C GLY A 289 19.08 1.84 -21.66
N ALA A 290 18.36 2.89 -21.26
CA ALA A 290 17.20 3.40 -22.00
C ALA A 290 17.61 4.16 -23.27
N GLU A 291 16.87 3.97 -24.36
CA GLU A 291 16.93 4.88 -25.52
C GLU A 291 16.01 6.09 -25.24
N VAL A 292 16.57 7.15 -24.67
CA VAL A 292 15.78 8.31 -24.25
C VAL A 292 15.38 9.16 -25.46
N VAL A 293 14.07 9.33 -25.63
CA VAL A 293 13.48 10.22 -26.63
C VAL A 293 12.89 11.43 -25.90
N ALA A 294 13.28 12.62 -26.34
CA ALA A 294 12.67 13.88 -25.90
C ALA A 294 12.00 14.56 -27.12
N PRO A 295 10.95 15.38 -26.93
CA PRO A 295 10.30 16.07 -28.04
C PRO A 295 11.29 16.98 -28.80
N GLU A 296 11.41 16.82 -30.12
CA GLU A 296 12.40 17.51 -30.98
C GLU A 296 12.37 19.05 -30.90
N SER A 297 11.26 19.64 -30.43
CA SER A 297 11.08 21.09 -30.24
C SER A 297 10.75 21.47 -28.79
N GLY A 298 10.86 20.54 -27.83
CA GLY A 298 10.46 20.74 -26.44
C GLY A 298 8.94 20.92 -26.21
N ARG A 299 8.13 20.86 -27.27
CA ARG A 299 6.68 21.00 -27.19
C ARG A 299 5.99 19.65 -27.29
N VAL A 300 5.31 19.27 -26.23
CA VAL A 300 4.39 18.13 -26.21
C VAL A 300 3.11 18.55 -26.94
N PRO A 301 2.50 17.70 -27.79
CA PRO A 301 1.20 18.01 -28.39
C PRO A 301 0.15 18.29 -27.31
N ASP A 302 -0.59 19.38 -27.46
CA ASP A 302 -1.55 19.86 -26.44
C ASP A 302 -2.90 19.09 -26.51
N GLY A 303 -3.21 18.45 -27.65
CA GLY A 303 -4.47 17.74 -27.88
C GLY A 303 -4.35 16.22 -27.77
N ARG A 304 -5.39 15.57 -27.21
CA ARG A 304 -5.46 14.11 -27.02
C ARG A 304 -5.18 13.31 -28.30
N GLU A 305 -5.82 13.67 -29.42
CA GLU A 305 -5.65 12.96 -30.70
C GLU A 305 -4.23 13.11 -31.28
N GLU A 306 -3.68 14.33 -31.24
CA GLU A 306 -2.32 14.63 -31.71
C GLU A 306 -1.28 13.91 -30.83
N LEU A 307 -1.49 13.92 -29.51
CA LEU A 307 -0.65 13.22 -28.56
C LEU A 307 -0.69 11.71 -28.80
N ALA A 308 -1.87 11.13 -29.04
CA ALA A 308 -2.01 9.71 -29.36
C ALA A 308 -1.32 9.33 -30.68
N ALA A 309 -1.42 10.18 -31.71
CA ALA A 309 -0.72 9.96 -32.98
C ALA A 309 0.80 10.02 -32.81
N TRP A 310 1.30 10.97 -32.03
CA TRP A 310 2.71 11.09 -31.72
C TRP A 310 3.24 9.93 -30.87
N LEU A 311 2.47 9.48 -29.88
CA LEU A 311 2.76 8.29 -29.08
C LEU A 311 2.82 7.02 -29.96
N ARG A 312 1.89 6.86 -30.91
CA ARG A 312 1.92 5.76 -31.89
C ARG A 312 3.17 5.78 -32.77
N ALA A 313 3.58 6.95 -33.25
CA ALA A 313 4.79 7.09 -34.05
C ALA A 313 6.07 6.80 -33.24
N THR A 314 6.09 7.25 -31.99
CA THR A 314 7.24 7.08 -31.08
C THR A 314 7.30 5.67 -30.49
N ALA A 315 6.14 5.00 -30.31
CA ALA A 315 5.97 3.70 -29.66
C ALA A 315 6.97 3.48 -28.49
N PRO A 316 6.86 4.29 -27.41
CA PRO A 316 7.71 4.19 -26.24
C PRO A 316 7.47 2.88 -25.48
N ALA A 317 8.54 2.34 -24.89
CA ALA A 317 8.48 1.24 -23.94
C ALA A 317 8.03 1.69 -22.54
N ALA A 318 8.29 2.96 -22.18
CA ALA A 318 7.82 3.60 -20.95
C ALA A 318 7.80 5.12 -21.11
N VAL A 319 7.02 5.81 -20.27
CA VAL A 319 6.93 7.28 -20.25
C VAL A 319 7.29 7.79 -18.85
N LEU A 320 8.14 8.80 -18.77
CA LEU A 320 8.46 9.52 -17.54
C LEU A 320 8.00 10.97 -17.67
N LEU A 321 7.02 11.36 -16.86
CA LEU A 321 6.56 12.74 -16.71
C LEU A 321 7.30 13.40 -15.54
N LEU A 322 7.98 14.51 -15.84
CA LEU A 322 8.55 15.44 -14.88
C LEU A 322 7.73 16.74 -14.97
N PRO A 323 6.77 16.98 -14.07
CA PRO A 323 5.98 18.21 -14.07
C PRO A 323 6.84 19.46 -13.87
N ASP A 324 6.27 20.63 -14.17
CA ASP A 324 6.89 21.92 -13.88
C ASP A 324 7.29 22.00 -12.38
N PRO A 325 8.56 22.34 -12.04
CA PRO A 325 8.97 22.54 -10.66
C PRO A 325 8.30 23.77 -10.00
N GLU A 326 7.80 24.73 -10.77
CA GLU A 326 7.15 25.96 -10.28
C GLU A 326 5.73 26.08 -10.85
N PRO A 327 4.81 25.14 -10.54
CA PRO A 327 3.46 25.19 -11.07
C PRO A 327 2.67 26.37 -10.47
N ASP A 328 1.66 26.85 -11.18
CA ASP A 328 0.72 27.81 -10.62
C ASP A 328 -0.05 27.15 -9.46
N LEU A 329 0.28 27.57 -8.24
CA LEU A 329 -0.37 27.08 -7.03
C LEU A 329 -1.84 27.51 -6.97
N ALA A 330 -2.22 28.62 -7.60
CA ALA A 330 -3.59 29.11 -7.61
C ALA A 330 -4.51 28.28 -8.52
N ASP A 331 -3.94 27.62 -9.53
CA ASP A 331 -4.69 26.78 -10.47
C ASP A 331 -3.93 25.50 -10.86
N PRO A 332 -4.19 24.35 -10.19
CA PRO A 332 -3.61 23.06 -10.57
C PRO A 332 -4.19 22.46 -11.87
N THR A 333 -5.25 23.05 -12.44
CA THR A 333 -6.01 22.47 -13.55
C THR A 333 -5.16 22.14 -14.78
N PRO A 334 -4.21 22.98 -15.24
CA PRO A 334 -3.40 22.67 -16.41
C PRO A 334 -2.52 21.43 -16.21
N ALA A 335 -1.88 21.29 -15.04
CA ALA A 335 -1.02 20.15 -14.73
C ALA A 335 -1.83 18.85 -14.64
N LEU A 336 -2.99 18.89 -13.99
CA LEU A 336 -3.91 17.76 -13.88
C LEU A 336 -4.47 17.34 -15.24
N THR A 337 -4.84 18.31 -16.09
CA THR A 337 -5.35 18.06 -17.43
C THR A 337 -4.28 17.42 -18.32
N ALA A 338 -3.03 17.87 -18.20
CA ALA A 338 -1.91 17.29 -18.94
C ALA A 338 -1.67 15.82 -18.56
N LEU A 339 -1.66 15.49 -17.26
CA LEU A 339 -1.51 14.10 -16.80
C LEU A 339 -2.69 13.23 -17.26
N ALA A 340 -3.93 13.71 -17.12
CA ALA A 340 -5.12 12.98 -17.57
C ALA A 340 -5.07 12.72 -19.08
N THR A 341 -4.77 13.74 -19.87
CA THR A 341 -4.67 13.65 -21.35
C THR A 341 -3.58 12.67 -21.77
N LEU A 342 -2.45 12.62 -21.06
CA LEU A 342 -1.37 11.69 -21.35
C LEU A 342 -1.77 10.22 -21.12
N VAL A 343 -2.43 9.92 -19.99
CA VAL A 343 -2.93 8.57 -19.69
C VAL A 343 -3.99 8.13 -20.71
N GLN A 344 -4.87 9.05 -21.10
CA GLN A 344 -5.90 8.81 -22.13
C GLN A 344 -5.28 8.58 -23.51
N ALA A 345 -4.30 9.40 -23.91
CA ALA A 345 -3.65 9.29 -25.21
C ALA A 345 -2.83 8.00 -25.35
N LEU A 346 -2.26 7.46 -24.27
CA LEU A 346 -1.65 6.13 -24.26
C LEU A 346 -2.68 5.04 -24.60
N GLY A 347 -3.88 5.12 -24.01
CA GLY A 347 -5.00 4.23 -24.32
C GLY A 347 -5.47 4.36 -25.78
N ASP A 348 -5.66 5.58 -26.28
CA ASP A 348 -6.04 5.84 -27.67
C ASP A 348 -4.97 5.40 -28.69
N ALA A 349 -3.70 5.37 -28.25
CA ALA A 349 -2.59 4.86 -29.04
C ALA A 349 -2.52 3.33 -29.06
N GLY A 350 -3.28 2.64 -28.21
CA GLY A 350 -3.19 1.19 -28.00
C GLY A 350 -1.88 0.76 -27.37
N LEU A 351 -1.32 1.59 -26.48
CA LEU A 351 -0.02 1.35 -25.84
C LEU A 351 -0.18 1.10 -24.34
N ASP A 352 0.35 -0.03 -23.88
CA ASP A 352 0.43 -0.38 -22.46
C ASP A 352 1.77 0.08 -21.83
N ALA A 353 2.37 1.14 -22.37
CA ALA A 353 3.64 1.65 -21.86
C ALA A 353 3.43 2.25 -20.46
N PRO A 354 4.14 1.78 -19.40
CA PRO A 354 3.97 2.31 -18.06
C PRO A 354 4.37 3.78 -17.97
N LEU A 355 3.43 4.61 -17.52
CA LEU A 355 3.65 6.01 -17.20
C LEU A 355 4.09 6.17 -15.74
N TRP A 356 5.23 6.82 -15.52
CA TRP A 356 5.71 7.26 -14.22
C TRP A 356 5.61 8.77 -14.10
N CYS A 357 5.06 9.26 -12.99
CA CYS A 357 4.99 10.69 -12.68
C CYS A 357 5.95 11.01 -11.53
N ALA A 358 7.01 11.75 -11.84
CA ALA A 358 8.07 12.12 -10.90
C ALA A 358 7.93 13.58 -10.48
N THR A 359 7.41 13.81 -9.27
CA THR A 359 7.12 15.13 -8.70
C THR A 359 8.24 15.64 -7.79
N ARG A 360 8.10 16.87 -7.26
CA ARG A 360 8.90 17.38 -6.14
C ARG A 360 7.98 17.95 -5.07
N GLY A 361 8.19 17.58 -3.81
CA GLY A 361 7.47 18.14 -2.67
C GLY A 361 6.05 17.62 -2.47
N ALA A 362 5.65 16.52 -3.11
CA ALA A 362 4.38 15.83 -2.82
C ALA A 362 4.44 14.98 -1.54
N ALA A 363 5.64 14.55 -1.14
CA ALA A 363 5.87 13.62 -0.03
C ALA A 363 6.69 14.24 1.11
N SER A 364 6.50 13.69 2.32
CA SER A 364 7.16 14.08 3.57
C SER A 364 7.70 12.86 4.33
N PRO A 365 8.68 12.11 3.77
CA PRO A 365 9.17 10.90 4.40
C PRO A 365 9.95 11.12 5.71
N LEU A 366 10.48 12.32 5.95
CA LEU A 366 11.28 12.67 7.12
C LEU A 366 10.54 13.67 8.04
N GLY A 367 9.24 13.89 7.80
CA GLY A 367 8.45 14.92 8.49
C GLY A 367 8.77 16.34 8.03
N GLU A 368 9.45 16.51 6.89
CA GLU A 368 9.65 17.81 6.25
C GLU A 368 8.33 18.31 5.66
N PRO A 369 8.00 19.62 5.70
CA PRO A 369 6.72 20.06 5.16
C PRO A 369 6.63 19.76 3.66
N PRO A 370 5.58 19.06 3.17
CA PRO A 370 5.40 18.87 1.74
C PRO A 370 5.19 20.23 1.08
N ALA A 371 6.09 20.59 0.17
CA ALA A 371 6.14 21.93 -0.42
C ALA A 371 5.17 22.13 -1.62
N GLY A 372 4.71 21.05 -2.26
CA GLY A 372 4.02 21.10 -3.55
C GLY A 372 2.56 20.66 -3.51
N ALA A 373 1.62 21.59 -3.33
CA ALA A 373 0.18 21.27 -3.33
C ALA A 373 -0.31 20.75 -4.70
N VAL A 374 0.22 21.29 -5.81
CA VAL A 374 -0.06 20.78 -7.16
C VAL A 374 0.53 19.39 -7.36
N ALA A 375 1.70 19.12 -6.79
CA ALA A 375 2.33 17.81 -6.82
C ALA A 375 1.48 16.76 -6.08
N ALA A 376 0.94 17.11 -4.90
CA ALA A 376 -0.01 16.25 -4.20
C ALA A 376 -1.31 16.01 -5.00
N ALA A 377 -1.82 17.02 -5.71
CA ALA A 377 -2.97 16.86 -6.60
C ALA A 377 -2.69 15.87 -7.74
N LEU A 378 -1.51 15.92 -8.35
CA LEU A 378 -1.07 14.95 -9.36
C LEU A 378 -1.01 13.53 -8.80
N TRP A 379 -0.60 13.36 -7.54
CA TRP A 379 -0.63 12.06 -6.86
C TRP A 379 -2.05 11.55 -6.64
N GLY A 380 -2.97 12.43 -6.23
CA GLY A 380 -4.40 12.10 -6.13
C GLY A 380 -4.96 11.58 -7.45
N LEU A 381 -4.69 12.27 -8.56
CA LEU A 381 -5.11 11.84 -9.90
C LEU A 381 -4.42 10.54 -10.33
N GLY A 382 -3.10 10.43 -10.10
CA GLY A 382 -2.29 9.28 -10.49
C GLY A 382 -2.67 7.99 -9.76
N ARG A 383 -3.07 8.07 -8.49
CA ARG A 383 -3.61 6.91 -7.75
C ARG A 383 -4.86 6.34 -8.43
N VAL A 384 -5.75 7.20 -8.92
CA VAL A 384 -6.95 6.78 -9.67
C VAL A 384 -6.57 6.23 -11.04
N ALA A 385 -5.62 6.86 -11.75
CA ALA A 385 -5.10 6.33 -13.01
C ALA A 385 -4.57 4.90 -12.83
N GLY A 386 -3.81 4.65 -11.76
CA GLY A 386 -3.32 3.32 -11.43
C GLY A 386 -4.42 2.31 -11.12
N LEU A 387 -5.57 2.74 -10.56
CA LEU A 387 -6.71 1.86 -10.25
C LEU A 387 -7.49 1.46 -11.51
N GLU A 388 -7.69 2.40 -12.44
CA GLU A 388 -8.50 2.18 -13.64
C GLU A 388 -7.69 1.64 -14.83
N HIS A 389 -6.41 1.98 -14.90
CA HIS A 389 -5.51 1.64 -16.01
C HIS A 389 -4.16 1.07 -15.54
N PRO A 390 -4.19 -0.01 -14.73
CA PRO A 390 -2.98 -0.60 -14.13
C PRO A 390 -1.96 -1.09 -15.16
N GLU A 391 -2.39 -1.47 -16.36
CA GLU A 391 -1.54 -1.96 -17.45
C GLU A 391 -0.60 -0.88 -18.02
N ARG A 392 -1.00 0.39 -17.96
CA ARG A 392 -0.25 1.53 -18.49
C ARG A 392 0.20 2.52 -17.43
N TRP A 393 0.10 2.16 -16.15
CA TRP A 393 0.51 2.98 -15.03
C TRP A 393 1.70 2.36 -14.29
N GLY A 394 2.83 3.09 -14.28
CA GLY A 394 4.04 2.70 -13.55
C GLY A 394 3.93 3.01 -12.06
N GLY A 395 3.81 4.30 -11.74
CA GLY A 395 3.74 4.77 -10.35
C GLY A 395 4.06 6.26 -10.19
N LEU A 396 4.15 6.68 -8.93
CA LEU A 396 4.43 8.01 -8.44
C LEU A 396 5.77 8.03 -7.71
N VAL A 397 6.63 9.00 -8.05
CA VAL A 397 7.94 9.17 -7.39
C VAL A 397 8.10 10.63 -6.96
N ASP A 398 8.40 10.89 -5.70
CA ASP A 398 8.72 12.24 -5.23
C ASP A 398 10.24 12.41 -5.12
N LEU A 399 10.77 13.36 -5.88
CA LEU A 399 12.19 13.66 -5.97
C LEU A 399 12.60 14.70 -4.91
N PRO A 400 13.89 14.75 -4.53
CA PRO A 400 14.42 15.84 -3.72
C PRO A 400 14.33 17.17 -4.48
N GLU A 401 14.36 18.29 -3.75
CA GLU A 401 14.31 19.65 -4.31
C GLU A 401 15.36 19.86 -5.42
N THR A 402 16.59 19.40 -5.17
CA THR A 402 17.67 19.34 -6.16
C THR A 402 17.88 17.90 -6.64
N VAL A 403 17.73 17.67 -7.94
CA VAL A 403 17.99 16.37 -8.57
C VAL A 403 19.43 16.36 -9.07
N ASP A 404 20.33 15.85 -8.23
CA ASP A 404 21.73 15.60 -8.60
C ASP A 404 21.88 14.24 -9.32
N GLY A 405 23.09 13.93 -9.78
CA GLY A 405 23.37 12.67 -10.48
C GLY A 405 23.09 11.42 -9.63
N ARG A 406 23.20 11.52 -8.30
CA ARG A 406 22.89 10.41 -7.40
C ARG A 406 21.39 10.18 -7.32
N ALA A 407 20.60 11.23 -7.11
CA ALA A 407 19.14 11.15 -7.09
C ALA A 407 18.60 10.65 -8.44
N ALA A 408 19.18 11.10 -9.55
CA ALA A 408 18.83 10.63 -10.89
C ALA A 408 19.18 9.14 -11.11
N ALA A 409 20.34 8.67 -10.63
CA ALA A 409 20.71 7.26 -10.69
C ALA A 409 19.79 6.37 -9.84
N ILE A 410 19.39 6.84 -8.65
CA ILE A 410 18.40 6.14 -7.80
C ILE A 410 17.05 6.09 -8.50
N LEU A 411 16.62 7.20 -9.13
CA LEU A 411 15.38 7.22 -9.92
C LEU A 411 15.44 6.16 -11.03
N ALA A 412 16.51 6.09 -11.82
CA ALA A 412 16.67 5.07 -12.85
C ALA A 412 16.61 3.64 -12.28
N ALA A 413 17.20 3.40 -11.11
CA ALA A 413 17.14 2.11 -10.42
C ALA A 413 15.72 1.75 -9.96
N VAL A 414 14.98 2.72 -9.41
CA VAL A 414 13.57 2.56 -9.02
C VAL A 414 12.72 2.19 -10.24
N LEU A 415 12.88 2.91 -11.34
CA LEU A 415 12.13 2.70 -12.58
C LEU A 415 12.41 1.33 -13.21
N GLY A 416 13.63 0.79 -13.04
CA GLY A 416 14.05 -0.52 -13.54
C GLY A 416 13.85 -1.69 -12.58
N ALA A 417 13.30 -1.45 -11.38
CA ALA A 417 13.24 -2.44 -10.31
C ALA A 417 12.30 -3.63 -10.58
N GLY A 418 11.25 -3.41 -11.39
CA GLY A 418 10.14 -4.38 -11.53
C GLY A 418 9.40 -4.64 -10.21
N SER A 419 9.48 -3.71 -9.25
CA SER A 419 8.84 -3.80 -7.93
C SER A 419 7.33 -3.59 -8.00
N ALA A 420 6.61 -4.13 -7.01
CA ALA A 420 5.20 -3.82 -6.79
C ALA A 420 4.99 -2.40 -6.24
N GLU A 421 6.01 -1.77 -5.65
CA GLU A 421 5.96 -0.41 -5.11
C GLU A 421 5.68 0.63 -6.20
N ASP A 422 4.68 1.47 -5.98
CA ASP A 422 4.18 2.47 -6.93
C ASP A 422 3.99 3.87 -6.31
N GLU A 423 4.31 4.07 -5.03
CA GLU A 423 4.30 5.36 -4.34
C GLU A 423 5.58 5.54 -3.53
N ILE A 424 6.57 6.24 -4.12
CA ILE A 424 7.96 6.24 -3.66
C ILE A 424 8.44 7.67 -3.43
N ALA A 425 9.27 7.90 -2.41
CA ALA A 425 9.98 9.15 -2.21
C ALA A 425 11.50 8.91 -2.18
N ILE A 426 12.24 9.71 -2.95
CA ILE A 426 13.69 9.69 -3.02
C ILE A 426 14.20 10.88 -2.21
N ARG A 427 15.10 10.63 -1.26
CA ARG A 427 15.80 11.66 -0.47
C ARG A 427 17.30 11.34 -0.38
N PRO A 428 18.15 12.30 0.02
CA PRO A 428 19.57 12.04 0.23
C PRO A 428 19.86 10.90 1.23
N LEU A 429 18.96 10.69 2.19
CA LEU A 429 19.06 9.64 3.21
C LEU A 429 18.65 8.24 2.71
N GLY A 430 17.92 8.15 1.59
CA GLY A 430 17.45 6.88 1.06
C GLY A 430 16.14 6.98 0.28
N THR A 431 15.62 5.81 -0.09
CA THR A 431 14.30 5.63 -0.71
C THR A 431 13.29 5.24 0.34
N PHE A 432 12.08 5.78 0.22
CA PHE A 432 10.96 5.55 1.13
C PHE A 432 9.74 5.15 0.34
N VAL A 433 8.90 4.30 0.93
CA VAL A 433 7.65 3.82 0.35
C VAL A 433 6.49 4.19 1.25
N ARG A 434 5.36 4.52 0.62
CA ARG A 434 4.17 4.98 1.34
C ARG A 434 3.35 3.81 1.86
N ARG A 435 2.83 3.95 3.08
CA ARG A 435 1.95 3.00 3.76
C ARG A 435 0.78 3.73 4.42
N LEU A 436 -0.35 3.06 4.50
CA LEU A 436 -1.46 3.43 5.36
C LEU A 436 -1.43 2.53 6.60
N VAL A 437 -1.49 3.14 7.79
CA VAL A 437 -1.44 2.44 9.07
C VAL A 437 -2.56 2.91 9.99
N ARG A 438 -2.88 2.12 11.03
CA ARG A 438 -3.77 2.55 12.12
C ARG A 438 -3.16 3.79 12.79
N PHE A 439 -4.01 4.75 13.19
CA PHE A 439 -3.53 5.93 13.90
C PHE A 439 -3.02 5.53 15.29
N PRO A 440 -1.81 5.95 15.70
CA PRO A 440 -1.28 5.62 17.04
C PRO A 440 -2.02 6.43 18.11
N HIS A 441 -2.52 5.79 19.18
CA HIS A 441 -3.21 6.48 20.28
C HIS A 441 -2.26 6.74 21.46
N ALA A 442 -2.42 7.90 22.12
CA ALA A 442 -1.58 8.28 23.26
C ALA A 442 -1.71 7.32 24.48
N GLU A 443 -2.83 6.61 24.62
CA GLU A 443 -3.00 5.56 25.65
C GLU A 443 -2.11 4.32 25.40
N ASP A 444 -1.61 4.13 24.18
CA ASP A 444 -0.66 3.05 23.84
C ASP A 444 0.81 3.42 24.18
N ALA A 445 1.07 4.65 24.64
CA ALA A 445 2.35 5.09 25.19
C ALA A 445 2.26 5.19 26.74
N PRO A 446 3.31 4.79 27.50
CA PRO A 446 3.34 5.01 28.93
C PRO A 446 3.22 6.51 29.20
N ARG A 447 2.24 6.89 30.05
CA ARG A 447 2.01 8.26 30.53
C ARG A 447 3.34 8.89 30.99
N GLN A 448 3.98 9.64 30.11
CA GLN A 448 4.88 10.70 30.51
C GLN A 448 4.01 11.90 30.88
N ASP A 449 4.47 12.70 31.85
CA ASP A 449 3.78 13.90 32.34
C ASP A 449 3.42 14.84 31.18
N VAL A 450 2.24 14.64 30.60
CA VAL A 450 1.56 15.63 29.77
C VAL A 450 1.21 16.76 30.74
N PRO A 451 1.61 18.01 30.48
CA PRO A 451 1.24 19.13 31.33
C PRO A 451 -0.28 19.12 31.55
N ASP A 452 -0.72 19.16 32.80
CA ASP A 452 -2.12 19.43 33.18
C ASP A 452 -2.58 20.72 32.48
N GLY A 453 -3.21 20.59 31.31
CA GLY A 453 -3.44 21.74 30.43
C GLY A 453 -4.45 21.58 29.29
N ASP A 454 -4.95 20.39 28.97
CA ASP A 454 -5.82 20.24 27.79
C ASP A 454 -7.30 20.38 28.16
N ALA A 455 -7.74 21.64 28.26
CA ALA A 455 -9.17 21.91 28.12
C ALA A 455 -9.63 21.39 26.75
N PRO A 456 -10.80 20.72 26.66
CA PRO A 456 -11.32 20.24 25.38
C PRO A 456 -11.44 21.39 24.40
N TRP A 457 -11.13 21.14 23.13
CA TRP A 457 -11.25 22.13 22.06
C TRP A 457 -12.65 22.73 22.07
N ARG A 458 -12.71 24.05 21.91
CA ARG A 458 -13.96 24.80 21.73
C ARG A 458 -13.82 25.69 20.50
N PRO A 459 -14.89 25.83 19.70
CA PRO A 459 -14.89 26.83 18.64
C PRO A 459 -14.73 28.22 19.27
N GLY A 460 -14.15 29.14 18.51
CA GLY A 460 -14.24 30.55 18.86
C GLY A 460 -15.68 31.07 18.69
N ARG A 461 -15.89 32.37 18.94
CA ARG A 461 -17.24 32.94 18.99
C ARG A 461 -17.93 32.89 17.63
N THR A 462 -17.20 33.15 16.54
CA THR A 462 -17.75 33.08 15.18
C THR A 462 -17.16 31.91 14.40
N ALA A 463 -18.04 31.00 13.95
CA ALA A 463 -17.68 29.89 13.08
C ALA A 463 -18.24 30.07 11.66
N LEU A 464 -17.38 29.95 10.65
CA LEU A 464 -17.74 29.96 9.23
C LEU A 464 -17.68 28.54 8.67
N VAL A 465 -18.81 28.03 8.16
CA VAL A 465 -18.91 26.71 7.52
C VAL A 465 -19.25 26.88 6.05
N THR A 466 -18.32 26.53 5.16
CA THR A 466 -18.60 26.46 3.71
C THR A 466 -19.25 25.13 3.36
N GLY A 467 -20.19 25.15 2.41
CA GLY A 467 -21.05 23.98 2.19
C GLY A 467 -22.03 23.74 3.36
N GLY A 468 -22.21 24.75 4.23
CA GLY A 468 -22.94 24.64 5.50
C GLY A 468 -24.43 24.31 5.38
N THR A 469 -25.01 24.46 4.19
CA THR A 469 -26.41 24.10 3.89
C THR A 469 -26.58 22.73 3.23
N GLY A 470 -25.50 21.95 3.11
CA GLY A 470 -25.55 20.53 2.72
C GLY A 470 -25.85 19.60 3.90
N ALA A 471 -26.05 18.30 3.62
CA ALA A 471 -26.33 17.30 4.66
C ALA A 471 -25.25 17.26 5.76
N LEU A 472 -23.97 17.19 5.38
CA LEU A 472 -22.82 17.26 6.30
C LEU A 472 -22.75 18.60 7.04
N GLY A 473 -23.03 19.71 6.33
CA GLY A 473 -23.03 21.06 6.89
C GLY A 473 -24.04 21.21 8.04
N GLY A 474 -25.22 20.57 7.93
CA GLY A 474 -26.22 20.58 9.00
C GLY A 474 -25.79 19.82 10.26
N HIS A 475 -25.09 18.68 10.13
CA HIS A 475 -24.51 17.97 11.28
C HIS A 475 -23.41 18.80 11.95
N LEU A 476 -22.51 19.39 11.15
CA LEU A 476 -21.45 20.28 11.63
C LEU A 476 -22.00 21.49 12.37
N ALA A 477 -23.04 22.13 11.82
CA ALA A 477 -23.69 23.29 12.40
C ALA A 477 -24.24 22.99 13.80
N ARG A 478 -24.96 21.86 13.95
CA ARG A 478 -25.47 21.40 15.26
C ARG A 478 -24.34 21.13 16.25
N TRP A 479 -23.28 20.48 15.79
CA TRP A 479 -22.13 20.16 16.64
C TRP A 479 -21.36 21.40 17.10
N LEU A 480 -21.13 22.38 16.22
CA LEU A 480 -20.47 23.65 16.57
C LEU A 480 -21.27 24.45 17.60
N VAL A 481 -22.60 24.52 17.46
CA VAL A 481 -23.46 25.18 18.45
C VAL A 481 -23.42 24.47 19.80
N ARG A 482 -23.47 23.13 19.82
CA ARG A 482 -23.30 22.35 21.07
C ARG A 482 -21.92 22.52 21.70
N ALA A 483 -20.87 22.72 20.89
CA ALA A 483 -19.52 22.96 21.35
C ALA A 483 -19.31 24.40 21.90
N GLY A 484 -20.21 25.34 21.55
CA GLY A 484 -20.27 26.69 22.11
C GLY A 484 -20.12 27.84 21.12
N ALA A 485 -20.30 27.61 19.81
CA ALA A 485 -20.28 28.70 18.83
C ALA A 485 -21.46 29.66 19.05
N GLU A 486 -21.18 30.96 19.20
CA GLU A 486 -22.20 32.00 19.43
C GLU A 486 -22.80 32.52 18.12
N HIS A 487 -21.94 32.71 17.10
CA HIS A 487 -22.33 33.19 15.77
C HIS A 487 -21.91 32.16 14.71
N LEU A 488 -22.86 31.66 13.94
CA LEU A 488 -22.63 30.65 12.91
C LEU A 488 -22.97 31.20 11.52
N VAL A 489 -21.98 31.23 10.63
CA VAL A 489 -22.14 31.66 9.24
C VAL A 489 -22.11 30.42 8.35
N LEU A 490 -23.27 30.05 7.79
CA LEU A 490 -23.42 28.94 6.87
C LEU A 490 -23.39 29.47 5.44
N ALA A 491 -22.25 29.32 4.78
CA ALA A 491 -22.02 29.82 3.43
C ALA A 491 -22.24 28.74 2.37
N GLY A 492 -22.99 29.08 1.32
CA GLY A 492 -23.12 28.26 0.12
C GLY A 492 -23.91 28.95 -0.98
N ARG A 493 -23.80 28.48 -2.22
CA ARG A 493 -24.39 29.12 -3.41
C ARG A 493 -25.87 29.49 -3.26
N ARG A 494 -26.66 28.62 -2.64
CA ARG A 494 -28.11 28.82 -2.44
C ARG A 494 -28.45 29.65 -1.19
N GLY A 495 -27.53 29.79 -0.24
CA GLY A 495 -27.76 30.47 1.04
C GLY A 495 -29.10 30.08 1.69
N ALA A 496 -29.89 31.09 2.03
CA ALA A 496 -31.23 30.97 2.61
C ALA A 496 -32.25 30.19 1.76
N ALA A 497 -32.02 30.03 0.45
CA ALA A 497 -32.88 29.30 -0.47
C ALA A 497 -32.52 27.80 -0.60
N ALA A 498 -31.53 27.31 0.15
CA ALA A 498 -31.23 25.88 0.20
C ALA A 498 -32.38 25.11 0.89
N PRO A 499 -32.75 23.90 0.41
CA PRO A 499 -33.74 23.06 1.08
C PRO A 499 -33.32 22.75 2.53
N GLY A 500 -34.24 22.90 3.49
CA GLY A 500 -33.96 22.63 4.90
C GLY A 500 -33.20 23.74 5.64
N ALA A 501 -32.75 24.81 4.96
CA ALA A 501 -31.86 25.80 5.57
C ALA A 501 -32.58 26.72 6.57
N GLN A 502 -33.86 27.04 6.33
CA GLN A 502 -34.65 27.84 7.27
C GLN A 502 -34.98 27.05 8.52
N GLU A 503 -35.39 25.78 8.37
CA GLU A 503 -35.64 24.89 9.50
C GLU A 503 -34.38 24.69 10.35
N LEU A 504 -33.21 24.50 9.71
CA LEU A 504 -31.93 24.42 10.41
C LEU A 504 -31.60 25.72 11.16
N ARG A 505 -31.81 26.89 10.54
CA ARG A 505 -31.59 28.19 11.19
C ARG A 505 -32.46 28.36 12.43
N GLU A 506 -33.75 28.04 12.33
CA GLU A 506 -34.69 28.11 13.45
C GLU A 506 -34.27 27.16 14.58
N GLU A 507 -33.89 25.92 14.26
CA GLU A 507 -33.42 24.93 15.23
C GLU A 507 -32.19 25.44 16.01
N LEU A 508 -31.17 25.92 15.30
CA LEU A 508 -29.92 26.40 15.90
C LEU A 508 -30.10 27.72 16.67
N THR A 509 -31.04 28.57 16.23
CA THR A 509 -31.39 29.80 16.95
C THR A 509 -32.13 29.47 18.25
N ALA A 510 -33.00 28.46 18.25
CA ALA A 510 -33.64 27.95 19.47
C ALA A 510 -32.62 27.32 20.44
N ALA A 511 -31.50 26.79 19.92
CA ALA A 511 -30.37 26.31 20.71
C ALA A 511 -29.44 27.44 21.23
N GLY A 512 -29.70 28.70 20.87
CA GLY A 512 -29.04 29.88 21.43
C GLY A 512 -27.94 30.51 20.56
N ALA A 513 -27.72 30.03 19.33
CA ALA A 513 -26.75 30.62 18.42
C ALA A 513 -27.39 31.63 17.45
N GLU A 514 -26.66 32.68 17.11
CA GLU A 514 -27.04 33.56 16.00
C GLU A 514 -26.60 32.95 14.67
N VAL A 515 -27.54 32.66 13.76
CA VAL A 515 -27.24 31.95 12.52
C VAL A 515 -27.49 32.81 11.28
N GLU A 516 -26.45 32.96 10.46
CA GLU A 516 -26.47 33.65 9.18
C GLU A 516 -26.38 32.66 8.01
N LEU A 517 -27.38 32.68 7.12
CA LEU A 517 -27.39 31.89 5.90
C LEU A 517 -26.86 32.75 4.73
N ALA A 518 -25.57 32.64 4.43
CA ALA A 518 -24.93 33.46 3.41
C ALA A 518 -25.01 32.79 2.02
N ALA A 519 -25.62 33.49 1.07
CA ALA A 519 -25.53 33.14 -0.35
C ALA A 519 -24.15 33.56 -0.86
N CYS A 520 -23.21 32.61 -0.93
CA CYS A 520 -21.83 32.85 -1.30
C CYS A 520 -21.31 31.66 -2.10
N ASP A 521 -20.83 31.91 -3.31
CA ASP A 521 -20.03 30.93 -4.04
C ASP A 521 -18.59 31.05 -3.54
N VAL A 522 -18.11 30.01 -2.86
CA VAL A 522 -16.77 30.03 -2.28
C VAL A 522 -15.67 29.89 -3.32
N SER A 523 -16.00 29.42 -4.54
CA SER A 523 -15.06 29.44 -5.66
C SER A 523 -14.83 30.84 -6.23
N ASP A 524 -15.75 31.78 -5.95
CA ASP A 524 -15.60 33.19 -6.30
C ASP A 524 -14.93 33.96 -5.15
N ARG A 525 -13.65 34.26 -5.36
CA ARG A 525 -12.85 35.05 -4.43
C ARG A 525 -13.51 36.39 -4.04
N ALA A 526 -14.12 37.09 -4.99
CA ALA A 526 -14.73 38.39 -4.72
C ALA A 526 -15.98 38.24 -3.83
N ALA A 527 -16.77 37.18 -4.05
CA ALA A 527 -17.90 36.84 -3.18
C ALA A 527 -17.46 36.51 -1.76
N VAL A 528 -16.37 35.74 -1.59
CA VAL A 528 -15.80 35.43 -0.26
C VAL A 528 -15.29 36.72 0.41
N ALA A 529 -14.59 37.58 -0.34
CA ALA A 529 -14.11 38.86 0.18
C ALA A 529 -15.25 39.76 0.66
N ALA A 530 -16.35 39.84 -0.08
CA ALA A 530 -17.54 40.60 0.30
C ALA A 530 -18.20 40.04 1.56
N LEU A 531 -18.32 38.71 1.69
CA LEU A 531 -18.84 38.06 2.90
C LEU A 531 -17.99 38.41 4.13
N LEU A 532 -16.67 38.25 4.03
CA LEU A 532 -15.75 38.53 5.13
C LEU A 532 -15.71 40.02 5.49
N ALA A 533 -15.80 40.92 4.51
CA ALA A 533 -15.89 42.36 4.76
C ALA A 533 -17.18 42.72 5.54
N GLY A 534 -18.33 42.15 5.15
CA GLY A 534 -19.60 42.38 5.85
C GLY A 534 -19.61 41.84 7.29
N LEU A 535 -18.85 40.78 7.59
CA LEU A 535 -18.64 40.31 8.96
C LEU A 535 -17.78 41.30 9.77
N ARG A 536 -16.68 41.78 9.19
CA ARG A 536 -15.78 42.76 9.82
C ARG A 536 -16.48 44.09 10.11
N GLU A 537 -17.32 44.58 9.20
CA GLU A 537 -18.11 45.81 9.40
C GLU A 537 -19.06 45.71 10.61
N ARG A 538 -19.52 44.50 10.94
CA ARG A 538 -20.34 44.22 12.12
C ARG A 538 -19.52 43.93 13.38
N GLY A 539 -18.18 43.99 13.29
CA GLY A 539 -17.27 43.69 14.39
C GLY A 539 -17.10 42.20 14.67
N LEU A 540 -17.44 41.32 13.72
CA LEU A 540 -17.30 39.87 13.84
C LEU A 540 -15.98 39.41 13.21
N ARG A 541 -15.08 38.87 14.02
CA ARG A 541 -13.89 38.11 13.57
C ARG A 541 -14.30 36.65 13.39
N VAL A 542 -13.84 36.01 12.32
CA VAL A 542 -14.00 34.56 12.10
C VAL A 542 -12.90 33.84 12.87
N ASP A 543 -13.27 33.08 13.89
CA ASP A 543 -12.32 32.38 14.77
C ASP A 543 -12.17 30.90 14.36
N THR A 544 -13.22 30.31 13.79
CA THR A 544 -13.25 28.92 13.35
C THR A 544 -13.73 28.83 11.91
N VAL A 545 -12.95 28.18 11.05
CA VAL A 545 -13.32 27.91 9.66
C VAL A 545 -13.46 26.41 9.48
N VAL A 546 -14.56 25.98 8.89
CA VAL A 546 -14.76 24.60 8.41
C VAL A 546 -15.08 24.65 6.93
N HIS A 547 -14.12 24.27 6.10
CA HIS A 547 -14.28 24.21 4.67
C HIS A 547 -14.83 22.84 4.24
N ALA A 548 -16.16 22.72 4.16
CA ALA A 548 -16.88 21.52 3.73
C ALA A 548 -17.55 21.67 2.35
N ALA A 549 -17.24 22.74 1.62
CA ALA A 549 -17.67 22.91 0.24
C ALA A 549 -16.99 21.87 -0.67
N GLY A 550 -17.77 21.33 -1.60
CA GLY A 550 -17.27 20.41 -2.61
C GLY A 550 -18.40 19.91 -3.50
N ALA A 551 -18.01 19.49 -4.70
CA ALA A 551 -18.87 18.75 -5.61
C ALA A 551 -18.18 17.41 -5.89
N GLU A 552 -18.94 16.31 -5.88
CA GLU A 552 -18.43 15.04 -6.36
C GLU A 552 -18.54 15.04 -7.89
N VAL A 553 -17.45 15.45 -8.54
CA VAL A 553 -17.29 15.31 -9.99
C VAL A 553 -16.60 13.97 -10.22
N GLY A 554 -17.40 12.97 -10.60
CA GLY A 554 -16.96 11.60 -10.83
C GLY A 554 -17.28 11.12 -12.23
N GLY A 555 -16.55 10.11 -12.68
CA GLY A 555 -16.69 9.46 -13.97
C GLY A 555 -15.44 8.64 -14.31
N PRO A 556 -15.55 7.69 -15.27
CA PRO A 556 -14.41 6.93 -15.73
C PRO A 556 -13.26 7.84 -16.16
N PHE A 557 -12.03 7.43 -15.87
CA PHE A 557 -10.83 8.20 -16.16
C PHE A 557 -10.72 8.53 -17.66
N ASP A 558 -11.15 7.62 -18.55
CA ASP A 558 -11.18 7.84 -20.00
C ASP A 558 -12.09 8.99 -20.46
N ARG A 559 -12.99 9.46 -19.59
CA ARG A 559 -13.96 10.55 -19.85
C ARG A 559 -13.68 11.81 -19.04
N ILE A 560 -12.64 11.84 -18.21
CA ILE A 560 -12.27 13.06 -17.49
C ILE A 560 -11.84 14.14 -18.50
N THR A 561 -12.38 15.34 -18.35
CA THR A 561 -12.06 16.50 -19.19
C THR A 561 -11.44 17.61 -18.36
N GLY A 562 -10.74 18.55 -19.01
CA GLY A 562 -10.24 19.76 -18.34
C GLY A 562 -11.34 20.56 -17.63
N GLU A 563 -12.55 20.62 -18.20
CA GLU A 563 -13.72 21.25 -17.56
C GLU A 563 -14.14 20.54 -16.28
N SER A 564 -14.23 19.20 -16.29
CA SER A 564 -14.58 18.41 -15.10
C SER A 564 -13.52 18.52 -13.99
N ILE A 565 -12.24 18.63 -14.36
CA ILE A 565 -11.14 18.87 -13.43
C ILE A 565 -11.27 20.28 -12.82
N ALA A 566 -11.47 21.29 -13.67
CA ALA A 566 -11.64 22.68 -13.24
C ALA A 566 -12.83 22.82 -12.27
N GLU A 567 -13.95 22.14 -12.53
CA GLU A 567 -15.12 22.14 -11.65
C GLU A 567 -14.79 21.55 -10.26
N ALA A 568 -14.12 20.40 -10.22
CA ALA A 568 -13.73 19.75 -8.96
C ALA A 568 -12.74 20.61 -8.16
N VAL A 569 -11.75 21.20 -8.85
CA VAL A 569 -10.73 22.09 -8.28
C VAL A 569 -11.39 23.37 -7.76
N ALA A 570 -12.22 24.05 -8.55
CA ALA A 570 -12.88 25.30 -8.14
C ALA A 570 -13.72 25.12 -6.88
N ALA A 571 -14.48 24.02 -6.78
CA ALA A 571 -15.39 23.77 -5.67
C ALA A 571 -14.68 23.56 -4.32
N LYS A 572 -13.49 22.92 -4.32
CA LYS A 572 -12.72 22.57 -3.11
C LYS A 572 -11.48 23.45 -2.95
N VAL A 573 -10.60 23.42 -3.94
CA VAL A 573 -9.30 24.11 -3.90
C VAL A 573 -9.49 25.62 -3.99
N GLY A 574 -10.32 26.10 -4.92
CA GLY A 574 -10.56 27.54 -5.11
C GLY A 574 -11.07 28.21 -3.82
N GLY A 575 -12.06 27.60 -3.17
CA GLY A 575 -12.58 28.12 -1.90
C GLY A 575 -11.62 28.03 -0.73
N ALA A 576 -10.85 26.95 -0.62
CA ALA A 576 -9.84 26.83 0.42
C ALA A 576 -8.71 27.88 0.26
N LEU A 577 -8.28 28.14 -0.98
CA LEU A 577 -7.28 29.18 -1.29
C LEU A 577 -7.79 30.59 -1.03
N ALA A 578 -9.04 30.88 -1.42
CA ALA A 578 -9.65 32.17 -1.14
C ALA A 578 -9.72 32.44 0.37
N LEU A 579 -10.09 31.43 1.17
CA LEU A 579 -10.11 31.52 2.63
C LEU A 579 -8.69 31.67 3.23
N ASP A 580 -7.71 30.86 2.78
CA ASP A 580 -6.31 30.96 3.26
C ASP A 580 -5.72 32.35 3.05
N GLU A 581 -6.04 32.99 1.93
CA GLU A 581 -5.51 34.29 1.59
C GLU A 581 -6.24 35.43 2.31
N LEU A 582 -7.57 35.46 2.27
CA LEU A 582 -8.38 36.58 2.75
C LEU A 582 -8.48 36.66 4.29
N LEU A 583 -8.22 35.56 4.97
CA LEU A 583 -8.19 35.49 6.44
C LEU A 583 -6.79 35.69 7.02
N ARG A 584 -5.75 35.83 6.20
CA ARG A 584 -4.36 35.94 6.67
C ARG A 584 -4.11 37.13 7.61
N ALA A 585 -4.87 38.21 7.46
CA ALA A 585 -4.77 39.39 8.34
C ALA A 585 -5.45 39.18 9.71
N ASP A 586 -6.49 38.34 9.76
CA ASP A 586 -7.28 38.00 10.94
C ASP A 586 -7.28 36.47 11.10
N GLU A 587 -6.09 35.89 11.25
CA GLU A 587 -5.85 34.45 11.18
C GLU A 587 -6.76 33.69 12.15
N PRO A 588 -7.58 32.72 11.71
CA PRO A 588 -8.47 31.99 12.59
C PRO A 588 -7.70 31.03 13.50
N ASP A 589 -8.24 30.77 14.68
CA ASP A 589 -7.65 29.88 15.67
C ASP A 589 -7.87 28.40 15.28
N THR A 590 -8.85 28.13 14.42
CA THR A 590 -9.12 26.80 13.87
C THR A 590 -9.47 26.88 12.39
N PHE A 591 -8.84 26.04 11.57
CA PHE A 591 -9.07 25.97 10.12
C PHE A 591 -9.13 24.52 9.65
N VAL A 592 -10.34 24.00 9.47
CA VAL A 592 -10.57 22.60 9.10
C VAL A 592 -10.85 22.47 7.61
N LEU A 593 -10.13 21.58 6.94
CA LEU A 593 -10.34 21.22 5.54
C LEU A 593 -10.98 19.83 5.45
N PHE A 594 -12.16 19.75 4.84
CA PHE A 594 -12.83 18.46 4.60
C PHE A 594 -12.27 17.85 3.30
N SER A 595 -11.27 17.00 3.50
CA SER A 595 -10.69 16.13 2.47
C SER A 595 -11.50 14.83 2.34
N SER A 596 -10.98 13.85 1.60
CA SER A 596 -11.59 12.54 1.42
C SER A 596 -10.53 11.45 1.30
N GLY A 597 -10.88 10.25 1.74
CA GLY A 597 -10.10 9.04 1.51
C GLY A 597 -9.75 8.78 0.04
N ALA A 598 -10.56 9.28 -0.91
CA ALA A 598 -10.24 9.26 -2.34
C ALA A 598 -8.90 9.98 -2.65
N GLY A 599 -8.57 11.06 -1.93
CA GLY A 599 -7.29 11.73 -2.04
C GLY A 599 -6.13 10.94 -1.44
N VAL A 600 -6.40 10.00 -0.54
CA VAL A 600 -5.40 9.21 0.21
C VAL A 600 -5.07 7.89 -0.50
N TRP A 601 -6.06 7.07 -0.86
CA TRP A 601 -5.83 5.76 -1.48
C TRP A 601 -6.38 5.65 -2.91
N GLY A 602 -7.10 6.66 -3.39
CA GLY A 602 -7.76 6.64 -4.71
C GLY A 602 -9.13 5.94 -4.68
N GLY A 603 -9.99 6.31 -5.62
CA GLY A 603 -11.26 5.60 -5.86
C GLY A 603 -11.54 5.57 -7.36
N ALA A 604 -11.85 4.40 -7.90
CA ALA A 604 -12.20 4.30 -9.32
C ALA A 604 -13.39 5.22 -9.64
N GLY A 605 -13.27 5.99 -10.70
CA GLY A 605 -14.22 7.02 -11.11
C GLY A 605 -14.07 8.36 -10.37
N GLN A 606 -13.07 8.53 -9.51
CA GLN A 606 -12.93 9.73 -8.66
C GLN A 606 -11.66 10.54 -8.95
N GLY A 607 -11.12 10.50 -10.18
CA GLY A 607 -9.85 11.16 -10.53
C GLY A 607 -9.75 12.65 -10.17
N ALA A 608 -10.69 13.47 -10.67
CA ALA A 608 -10.72 14.91 -10.37
C ALA A 608 -10.92 15.19 -8.88
N TYR A 609 -11.80 14.42 -8.24
CA TYR A 609 -12.11 14.54 -6.83
C TYR A 609 -10.92 14.16 -5.93
N ALA A 610 -10.22 13.08 -6.24
CA ALA A 610 -9.02 12.64 -5.54
C ALA A 610 -7.90 13.70 -5.64
N ALA A 611 -7.71 14.30 -6.82
CA ALA A 611 -6.75 15.38 -7.02
C ALA A 611 -7.06 16.61 -6.14
N ALA A 612 -8.32 17.05 -6.13
CA ALA A 612 -8.74 18.20 -5.34
C ALA A 612 -8.57 17.98 -3.83
N ASN A 613 -8.87 16.77 -3.33
CA ASN A 613 -8.70 16.46 -1.90
C ASN A 613 -7.23 16.32 -1.50
N ALA A 614 -6.39 15.68 -2.33
CA ALA A 614 -4.95 15.61 -2.08
C ALA A 614 -4.28 17.01 -2.08
N TYR A 615 -4.81 17.95 -2.87
CA TYR A 615 -4.41 19.35 -2.77
C TYR A 615 -4.73 19.96 -1.40
N LEU A 616 -5.95 19.74 -0.88
CA LEU A 616 -6.35 20.26 0.45
C LEU A 616 -5.46 19.70 1.56
N ASP A 617 -5.11 18.42 1.47
CA ASP A 617 -4.21 17.76 2.42
C ASP A 617 -2.83 18.45 2.45
N ALA A 618 -2.30 18.83 1.29
CA ALA A 618 -1.04 19.56 1.18
C ALA A 618 -1.17 21.04 1.57
N LEU A 619 -2.32 21.67 1.34
CA LEU A 619 -2.59 23.04 1.79
C LEU A 619 -2.58 23.13 3.32
N ALA A 620 -3.14 22.13 4.03
CA ALA A 620 -3.07 22.08 5.49
C ALA A 620 -1.63 22.03 5.99
N ALA A 621 -0.81 21.14 5.41
CA ALA A 621 0.60 21.02 5.77
C ALA A 621 1.39 22.31 5.50
N ARG A 622 1.13 22.97 4.36
CA ARG A 622 1.73 24.28 4.04
C ARG A 622 1.30 25.37 5.03
N ARG A 623 0.06 25.36 5.50
CA ARG A 623 -0.41 26.29 6.55
C ARG A 623 0.32 26.04 7.87
N ARG A 624 0.42 24.79 8.31
CA ARG A 624 1.16 24.40 9.52
C ARG A 624 2.64 24.78 9.44
N ALA A 625 3.29 24.56 8.29
CA ALA A 625 4.68 24.97 8.05
C ALA A 625 4.90 26.48 8.18
N ALA A 626 3.87 27.28 7.90
CA ALA A 626 3.87 28.73 8.07
C ALA A 626 3.42 29.18 9.49
N GLY A 627 3.27 28.25 10.45
CA GLY A 627 2.83 28.54 11.82
C GLY A 627 1.34 28.89 11.93
N ARG A 628 0.52 28.53 10.94
CA ARG A 628 -0.92 28.83 10.90
C ARG A 628 -1.74 27.57 11.18
N ALA A 629 -2.88 27.72 11.85
CA ALA A 629 -3.77 26.61 12.18
C ALA A 629 -4.28 25.92 10.91
N ALA A 630 -4.24 24.58 10.88
CA ALA A 630 -4.88 23.79 9.83
C ALA A 630 -5.04 22.32 10.25
N THR A 631 -6.22 21.75 10.00
CA THR A 631 -6.48 20.31 10.15
C THR A 631 -7.18 19.80 8.90
N ALA A 632 -6.54 18.93 8.14
CA ALA A 632 -7.16 18.21 7.04
C ALA A 632 -7.69 16.86 7.51
N VAL A 633 -8.99 16.61 7.32
CA VAL A 633 -9.59 15.31 7.64
C VAL A 633 -10.01 14.62 6.35
N ALA A 634 -9.36 13.51 6.03
CA ALA A 634 -9.70 12.67 4.89
C ALA A 634 -10.81 11.70 5.28
N TRP A 635 -12.05 12.08 4.99
CA TRP A 635 -13.24 11.30 5.38
C TRP A 635 -13.51 10.11 4.45
N GLY A 636 -13.95 9.00 5.05
CA GLY A 636 -14.71 7.93 4.40
C GLY A 636 -16.18 8.31 4.22
N ARG A 637 -17.04 7.31 3.99
CA ARG A 637 -18.48 7.53 3.74
C ARG A 637 -19.23 7.89 5.01
N TRP A 638 -20.08 8.91 4.97
CA TRP A 638 -20.99 9.29 6.05
C TRP A 638 -22.40 8.71 5.81
N ALA A 639 -23.11 8.39 6.89
CA ALA A 639 -24.52 8.02 6.86
C ALA A 639 -25.43 9.27 6.86
N GLY A 640 -26.70 9.10 6.45
CA GLY A 640 -27.74 10.10 6.69
C GLY A 640 -27.81 11.28 5.71
N GLY A 641 -27.37 11.10 4.46
CA GLY A 641 -27.42 12.14 3.43
C GLY A 641 -26.06 12.61 2.93
N GLY A 642 -26.01 13.12 1.70
CA GLY A 642 -24.81 13.74 1.13
C GLY A 642 -24.39 13.17 -0.24
N MET A 643 -23.12 13.32 -0.57
CA MET A 643 -22.56 12.99 -1.90
C MET A 643 -22.71 11.49 -2.26
N SER A 644 -22.70 10.58 -1.28
CA SER A 644 -22.75 9.12 -1.48
C SER A 644 -24.10 8.46 -1.17
N ASP A 645 -25.20 9.22 -1.19
CA ASP A 645 -26.51 8.79 -0.66
C ASP A 645 -27.43 8.15 -1.70
N SER A 646 -26.97 7.99 -2.95
CA SER A 646 -27.69 7.16 -3.92
C SER A 646 -27.76 5.72 -3.40
N PRO A 647 -28.95 5.11 -3.25
CA PRO A 647 -29.07 3.74 -2.73
C PRO A 647 -28.25 2.70 -3.49
N THR A 648 -28.03 2.93 -4.79
CA THR A 648 -27.21 2.05 -5.65
C THR A 648 -25.72 2.19 -5.36
N VAL A 649 -25.23 3.42 -5.13
CA VAL A 649 -23.83 3.71 -4.79
C VAL A 649 -23.54 3.25 -3.36
N ALA A 650 -24.43 3.53 -2.42
CA ALA A 650 -24.34 3.06 -1.04
C ALA A 650 -24.19 1.53 -0.96
N ALA A 651 -25.08 0.79 -1.63
CA ALA A 651 -25.02 -0.67 -1.66
C ALA A 651 -23.75 -1.21 -2.35
N ALA A 652 -23.25 -0.52 -3.39
CA ALA A 652 -22.00 -0.90 -4.04
C ALA A 652 -20.79 -0.72 -3.11
N LEU A 653 -20.72 0.40 -2.38
CA LEU A 653 -19.66 0.70 -1.42
C LEU A 653 -19.65 -0.28 -0.23
N ASP A 654 -20.82 -0.64 0.30
CA ASP A 654 -20.94 -1.63 1.38
C ASP A 654 -20.45 -3.03 0.97
N ARG A 655 -20.74 -3.42 -0.29
CA ARG A 655 -20.26 -4.70 -0.85
C ARG A 655 -18.75 -4.77 -1.01
N ILE A 656 -18.08 -3.64 -1.20
CA ILE A 656 -16.61 -3.57 -1.30
C ILE A 656 -15.94 -3.19 0.03
N GLY A 657 -16.68 -3.18 1.14
CA GLY A 657 -16.11 -3.00 2.48
C GLY A 657 -15.94 -1.55 2.93
N VAL A 658 -16.62 -0.59 2.30
CA VAL A 658 -16.63 0.83 2.72
C VAL A 658 -17.93 1.13 3.47
N GLY A 659 -17.85 1.11 4.80
CA GLY A 659 -18.99 1.33 5.71
C GLY A 659 -19.45 2.78 5.79
N ALA A 660 -20.72 3.00 6.14
CA ALA A 660 -21.24 4.33 6.45
C ALA A 660 -20.99 4.68 7.92
N MET A 661 -20.26 5.76 8.16
CA MET A 661 -20.01 6.29 9.49
C MET A 661 -21.21 7.09 10.01
N ASP A 662 -21.59 6.84 11.25
CA ASP A 662 -22.56 7.69 11.96
C ASP A 662 -22.01 9.13 12.08
N PRO A 663 -22.79 10.17 11.70
CA PRO A 663 -22.32 11.55 11.74
C PRO A 663 -21.87 12.05 13.12
N GLU A 664 -22.51 11.61 14.21
CA GLU A 664 -22.12 12.03 15.56
C GLU A 664 -20.79 11.38 15.95
N LEU A 665 -20.58 10.11 15.61
CA LEU A 665 -19.29 9.45 15.80
C LEU A 665 -18.17 10.04 14.92
N ALA A 666 -18.48 10.40 13.67
CA ALA A 666 -17.52 11.06 12.79
C ALA A 666 -17.12 12.45 13.34
N LEU A 667 -18.07 13.22 13.88
CA LEU A 667 -17.78 14.51 14.52
C LEU A 667 -17.01 14.37 15.84
N GLU A 668 -17.19 13.27 16.56
CA GLU A 668 -16.33 12.93 17.68
C GLU A 668 -14.88 12.66 17.23
N ALA A 669 -14.67 12.00 16.09
CA ALA A 669 -13.33 11.87 15.49
C ALA A 669 -12.71 13.22 15.12
N LEU A 670 -13.52 14.16 14.62
CA LEU A 670 -13.07 15.54 14.36
C LEU A 670 -12.68 16.25 15.67
N ARG A 671 -13.50 16.13 16.72
CA ARG A 671 -13.20 16.69 18.05
C ARG A 671 -11.85 16.17 18.57
N GLN A 672 -11.63 14.86 18.54
CA GLN A 672 -10.37 14.26 18.96
C GLN A 672 -9.18 14.77 18.15
N ALA A 673 -9.34 14.91 16.82
CA ALA A 673 -8.29 15.45 15.98
C ALA A 673 -7.94 16.92 16.29
N LEU A 674 -8.92 17.71 16.73
CA LEU A 674 -8.73 19.09 17.15
C LEU A 674 -8.12 19.21 18.56
N ASP A 675 -8.55 18.35 19.50
CA ASP A 675 -7.95 18.28 20.83
C ASP A 675 -6.47 17.90 20.76
N GLU A 676 -6.13 16.94 19.90
CA GLU A 676 -4.76 16.46 19.68
C GLU A 676 -3.94 17.39 18.75
N ASP A 677 -4.50 18.53 18.31
CA ASP A 677 -3.91 19.49 17.36
C ASP A 677 -3.32 18.84 16.09
N LEU A 678 -4.03 17.85 15.52
CA LEU A 678 -3.52 17.12 14.37
C LEU A 678 -3.52 17.98 13.11
N GLU A 679 -2.43 17.90 12.35
CA GLU A 679 -2.36 18.45 10.99
C GLU A 679 -3.26 17.66 10.02
N ARG A 680 -3.18 16.33 10.09
CA ARG A 680 -3.88 15.44 9.18
C ARG A 680 -4.31 14.16 9.88
N VAL A 681 -5.52 13.71 9.56
CA VAL A 681 -6.01 12.38 9.95
C VAL A 681 -6.93 11.83 8.87
N THR A 682 -6.87 10.53 8.64
CA THR A 682 -7.84 9.81 7.81
C THR A 682 -8.85 9.15 8.71
N VAL A 683 -10.15 9.35 8.44
CA VAL A 683 -11.24 8.77 9.25
C VAL A 683 -12.20 8.03 8.34
N ALA A 684 -12.19 6.70 8.39
CA ALA A 684 -13.03 5.86 7.55
C ALA A 684 -13.40 4.52 8.22
N ASP A 685 -14.63 4.06 8.01
CA ASP A 685 -15.05 2.70 8.39
C ASP A 685 -14.74 1.73 7.23
N LEU A 686 -13.72 0.89 7.41
CA LEU A 686 -13.22 -0.01 6.37
C LEU A 686 -13.12 -1.45 6.90
N ASP A 687 -13.76 -2.38 6.18
CA ASP A 687 -13.53 -3.81 6.32
C ASP A 687 -12.34 -4.19 5.44
N TRP A 688 -11.14 -4.25 6.03
CA TRP A 688 -9.88 -4.43 5.27
C TRP A 688 -9.85 -5.72 4.44
N PRO A 689 -10.24 -6.90 4.98
CA PRO A 689 -10.34 -8.11 4.17
C PRO A 689 -11.23 -7.95 2.94
N ARG A 690 -12.40 -7.31 3.08
CA ARG A 690 -13.33 -7.11 1.96
C ARG A 690 -12.84 -6.05 0.97
N PHE A 691 -12.31 -4.94 1.49
CA PHE A 691 -11.78 -3.84 0.69
C PHE A 691 -10.59 -4.27 -0.17
N ALA A 692 -9.69 -5.07 0.39
CA ALA A 692 -8.51 -5.56 -0.32
C ALA A 692 -8.86 -6.35 -1.59
N VAL A 693 -9.94 -7.16 -1.58
CA VAL A 693 -10.34 -7.99 -2.73
C VAL A 693 -10.51 -7.16 -4.00
N GLY A 694 -11.23 -6.04 -3.91
CA GLY A 694 -11.44 -5.15 -5.06
C GLY A 694 -10.22 -4.27 -5.33
N TYR A 695 -9.64 -3.71 -4.27
CA TYR A 695 -8.55 -2.72 -4.36
C TYR A 695 -7.24 -3.30 -4.94
N THR A 696 -6.97 -4.59 -4.69
CA THR A 696 -5.78 -5.29 -5.20
C THR A 696 -6.08 -6.24 -6.37
N ALA A 697 -7.31 -6.23 -6.91
CA ALA A 697 -7.74 -7.19 -7.92
C ALA A 697 -6.91 -7.14 -9.21
N ALA A 698 -6.54 -5.94 -9.64
CA ALA A 698 -5.85 -5.73 -10.92
C ALA A 698 -4.33 -5.63 -10.77
N ARG A 699 -3.82 -5.16 -9.62
CA ARG A 699 -2.40 -5.03 -9.30
C ARG A 699 -2.20 -5.09 -7.77
N PRO A 700 -1.07 -5.63 -7.27
CA PRO A 700 -0.72 -5.52 -5.85
C PRO A 700 -0.68 -4.06 -5.38
N ARG A 701 -1.17 -3.80 -4.16
CA ARG A 701 -1.13 -2.47 -3.51
C ARG A 701 -0.46 -2.55 -2.14
N PRO A 702 0.87 -2.41 -2.06
CA PRO A 702 1.61 -2.44 -0.80
C PRO A 702 1.11 -1.43 0.24
N LEU A 703 0.46 -0.33 -0.19
CA LEU A 703 -0.11 0.72 0.65
C LEU A 703 -0.90 0.17 1.86
N ILE A 704 -1.72 -0.87 1.67
CA ILE A 704 -2.65 -1.39 2.69
C ILE A 704 -2.21 -2.74 3.29
N ALA A 705 -1.03 -3.26 2.91
CA ALA A 705 -0.62 -4.63 3.22
C ALA A 705 -0.60 -4.92 4.73
N ALA A 706 -0.10 -3.99 5.54
CA ALA A 706 -0.05 -4.14 7.00
C ALA A 706 -1.44 -4.21 7.65
N LEU A 707 -2.41 -3.45 7.13
CA LEU A 707 -3.78 -3.42 7.66
C LEU A 707 -4.51 -4.73 7.36
N VAL A 708 -4.37 -5.24 6.14
CA VAL A 708 -4.95 -6.52 5.74
C VAL A 708 -4.34 -7.69 6.53
N ALA A 709 -3.02 -7.68 6.73
CA ALA A 709 -2.32 -8.70 7.50
C ALA A 709 -2.71 -8.71 8.99
N ALA A 710 -3.01 -7.55 9.57
CA ALA A 710 -3.42 -7.44 10.98
C ALA A 710 -4.84 -8.00 11.23
N GLU A 711 -5.74 -7.92 10.24
CA GLU A 711 -7.15 -8.31 10.37
C GLU A 711 -7.49 -9.68 9.77
N THR A 712 -6.62 -10.21 8.92
CA THR A 712 -6.77 -11.56 8.39
C THR A 712 -6.13 -12.55 9.37
N PRO A 713 -6.91 -13.39 10.08
CA PRO A 713 -6.32 -14.44 10.89
C PRO A 713 -5.47 -15.35 10.00
N ALA A 714 -4.20 -15.55 10.37
CA ALA A 714 -3.34 -16.47 9.67
C ALA A 714 -4.07 -17.81 9.53
N PRO A 715 -4.17 -18.39 8.31
CA PRO A 715 -4.66 -19.76 8.20
C PRO A 715 -3.78 -20.62 9.10
N ALA A 716 -4.41 -21.43 9.96
CA ALA A 716 -3.69 -22.40 10.78
C ALA A 716 -2.70 -23.12 9.89
N ALA A 717 -1.40 -23.04 10.22
CA ALA A 717 -0.31 -23.49 9.38
C ALA A 717 -0.62 -24.87 8.81
N ALA A 718 -1.01 -24.92 7.53
CA ALA A 718 -0.78 -26.11 6.75
C ALA A 718 0.74 -26.25 6.68
N GLU A 719 1.24 -27.43 7.06
CA GLU A 719 2.67 -27.74 6.98
C GLU A 719 3.25 -27.31 5.63
N PRO A 720 4.55 -26.94 5.56
CA PRO A 720 5.19 -26.54 4.32
C PRO A 720 5.26 -27.70 3.33
N GLY A 721 4.16 -27.92 2.61
CA GLY A 721 4.07 -28.73 1.41
C GLY A 721 4.41 -27.86 0.22
N THR A 722 5.60 -28.08 -0.35
CA THR A 722 6.05 -27.73 -1.70
C THR A 722 5.09 -26.87 -2.53
N GLY A 723 5.44 -25.58 -2.67
CA GLY A 723 4.75 -24.66 -3.56
C GLY A 723 4.71 -25.16 -5.01
N THR A 724 3.52 -25.55 -5.45
CA THR A 724 3.14 -25.72 -6.85
C THR A 724 1.91 -24.83 -7.03
N ARG A 725 1.89 -23.96 -8.04
CA ARG A 725 0.89 -22.89 -8.15
C ARG A 725 -0.52 -23.49 -8.39
N ALA A 726 -1.57 -22.89 -7.80
CA ALA A 726 -2.97 -23.28 -8.03
C ALA A 726 -3.37 -23.57 -9.52
N PRO A 727 -2.87 -22.82 -10.52
CA PRO A 727 -3.09 -23.15 -11.94
C PRO A 727 -2.44 -24.47 -12.43
N GLU A 728 -1.25 -24.82 -11.93
CA GLU A 728 -0.60 -26.11 -12.22
C GLU A 728 -1.41 -27.26 -11.60
N GLN A 729 -1.94 -27.07 -10.39
CA GLN A 729 -2.80 -28.05 -9.72
C GLN A 729 -4.13 -28.30 -10.45
N LEU A 730 -4.78 -27.29 -11.04
CA LEU A 730 -6.03 -27.49 -11.77
C LEU A 730 -5.79 -28.27 -13.07
N ARG A 731 -4.75 -27.91 -13.84
CA ARG A 731 -4.40 -28.61 -15.08
C ARG A 731 -3.93 -30.03 -14.81
N GLU A 732 -3.13 -30.27 -13.78
CA GLU A 732 -2.69 -31.62 -13.35
C GLU A 732 -3.85 -32.49 -12.87
N ARG A 733 -4.83 -31.93 -12.15
CA ARG A 733 -6.03 -32.66 -11.70
C ARG A 733 -6.95 -33.04 -12.85
N LEU A 734 -7.07 -32.18 -13.86
CA LEU A 734 -7.96 -32.39 -15.00
C LEU A 734 -7.29 -33.18 -16.15
N ALA A 735 -5.96 -33.16 -16.27
CA ALA A 735 -5.21 -33.89 -17.29
C ALA A 735 -5.44 -35.42 -17.36
N PRO A 736 -5.66 -36.17 -16.26
CA PRO A 736 -5.94 -37.61 -16.33
C PRO A 736 -7.39 -37.96 -16.69
N LEU A 737 -8.31 -36.99 -16.70
CA LEU A 737 -9.74 -37.21 -16.93
C LEU A 737 -10.07 -37.29 -18.44
N THR A 738 -11.19 -37.95 -18.77
CA THR A 738 -11.72 -37.95 -20.15
C THR A 738 -12.22 -36.56 -20.53
N ALA A 739 -12.35 -36.26 -21.82
CA ALA A 739 -12.82 -34.95 -22.27
C ALA A 739 -14.22 -34.59 -21.72
N ALA A 740 -15.10 -35.58 -21.56
CA ALA A 740 -16.43 -35.39 -20.96
C ALA A 740 -16.34 -35.08 -19.46
N ASP A 741 -15.48 -35.79 -18.71
CA ASP A 741 -15.29 -35.58 -17.28
C ASP A 741 -14.59 -34.24 -16.99
N ARG A 742 -13.62 -33.82 -17.82
CA ARG A 742 -12.98 -32.50 -17.74
C ARG A 742 -14.00 -31.38 -17.92
N HIS A 743 -14.87 -31.52 -18.92
CA HIS A 743 -15.91 -30.54 -19.18
C HIS A 743 -16.89 -30.44 -18.00
N GLY A 744 -17.30 -31.57 -17.41
CA GLY A 744 -18.17 -31.58 -16.23
C GLY A 744 -17.57 -30.90 -15.00
N GLU A 745 -16.28 -31.12 -14.74
CA GLU A 745 -15.54 -30.45 -13.66
C GLU A 745 -15.40 -28.94 -13.91
N LEU A 746 -15.14 -28.52 -15.15
CA LEU A 746 -15.07 -27.11 -15.53
C LEU A 746 -16.43 -26.41 -15.42
N VAL A 747 -17.53 -27.09 -15.77
CA VAL A 747 -18.89 -26.57 -15.55
C VAL A 747 -19.15 -26.37 -14.07
N THR A 748 -18.75 -27.32 -13.22
CA THR A 748 -18.90 -27.22 -11.76
C THR A 748 -18.12 -26.03 -11.20
N LEU A 749 -16.89 -25.83 -11.68
CA LEU A 749 -16.06 -24.68 -11.33
C LEU A 749 -16.74 -23.35 -11.72
N VAL A 750 -17.19 -23.24 -12.97
CA VAL A 750 -17.83 -22.01 -13.47
C VAL A 750 -19.12 -21.72 -12.69
N CYS A 751 -19.96 -22.72 -12.40
CA CYS A 751 -21.17 -22.54 -11.60
C CYS A 751 -20.85 -22.10 -10.15
N ALA A 752 -19.77 -22.61 -9.54
CA ALA A 752 -19.34 -22.20 -8.21
C ALA A 752 -18.85 -20.75 -8.18
N GLU A 753 -18.07 -20.33 -9.17
CA GLU A 753 -17.59 -18.95 -9.29
C GLU A 753 -18.75 -17.97 -9.56
N VAL A 754 -19.69 -18.35 -10.44
CA VAL A 754 -20.92 -17.61 -10.73
C VAL A 754 -21.80 -17.48 -9.49
N ALA A 755 -22.03 -18.57 -8.76
CA ALA A 755 -22.83 -18.56 -7.54
C ALA A 755 -22.22 -17.63 -6.48
N ALA A 756 -20.91 -17.73 -6.26
CA ALA A 756 -20.21 -16.86 -5.34
C ALA A 756 -20.20 -15.38 -5.80
N GLN A 757 -20.24 -15.12 -7.11
CA GLN A 757 -20.33 -13.75 -7.65
C GLN A 757 -21.72 -13.14 -7.44
N LEU A 758 -22.77 -13.96 -7.51
CA LEU A 758 -24.16 -13.55 -7.27
C LEU A 758 -24.57 -13.62 -5.78
N GLY A 759 -23.67 -14.07 -4.89
CA GLY A 759 -23.94 -14.22 -3.46
C GLY A 759 -24.82 -15.43 -3.11
N HIS A 760 -24.92 -16.42 -4.00
CA HIS A 760 -25.59 -17.69 -3.73
C HIS A 760 -24.66 -18.60 -2.92
N ALA A 761 -25.19 -19.14 -1.81
CA ALA A 761 -24.45 -20.06 -0.94
C ALA A 761 -24.31 -21.48 -1.54
N ASP A 762 -25.09 -21.80 -2.56
CA ASP A 762 -25.10 -23.12 -3.22
C ASP A 762 -24.85 -22.98 -4.73
N PRO A 763 -23.75 -23.55 -5.27
CA PRO A 763 -23.48 -23.62 -6.71
C PRO A 763 -24.57 -24.32 -7.53
N ALA A 764 -25.34 -25.23 -6.92
CA ALA A 764 -26.42 -25.94 -7.60
C ALA A 764 -27.63 -25.06 -7.93
N ALA A 765 -27.68 -23.83 -7.39
CA ALA A 765 -28.70 -22.84 -7.74
C ALA A 765 -28.46 -22.18 -9.11
N VAL A 766 -27.29 -22.41 -9.73
CA VAL A 766 -26.94 -21.87 -11.06
C VAL A 766 -27.19 -22.93 -12.12
N GLU A 767 -28.19 -22.70 -12.97
CA GLU A 767 -28.50 -23.56 -14.12
C GLU A 767 -27.43 -23.38 -15.22
N PRO A 768 -26.67 -24.44 -15.61
CA PRO A 768 -25.52 -24.30 -16.50
C PRO A 768 -25.81 -23.79 -17.92
N GLU A 769 -27.02 -24.05 -18.41
CA GLU A 769 -27.49 -23.68 -19.76
C GLU A 769 -28.15 -22.29 -19.79
N ARG A 770 -28.43 -21.70 -18.62
CA ARG A 770 -29.19 -20.45 -18.56
C ARG A 770 -28.29 -19.24 -18.87
N PRO A 771 -28.75 -18.29 -19.72
CA PRO A 771 -27.95 -17.11 -20.03
C PRO A 771 -27.65 -16.27 -18.78
N PHE A 772 -26.41 -15.81 -18.64
CA PHE A 772 -25.99 -15.01 -17.48
C PHE A 772 -26.82 -13.73 -17.29
N ARG A 773 -27.28 -13.09 -18.38
CA ARG A 773 -28.16 -11.91 -18.32
C ARG A 773 -29.47 -12.17 -17.58
N GLU A 774 -30.03 -13.37 -17.69
CA GLU A 774 -31.26 -13.76 -17.00
C GLU A 774 -31.04 -14.14 -15.53
N LEU A 775 -29.79 -14.40 -15.15
CA LEU A 775 -29.34 -14.63 -13.78
C LEU A 775 -28.95 -13.33 -13.06
N GLY A 776 -29.16 -12.16 -13.71
CA GLY A 776 -28.87 -10.85 -13.13
C GLY A 776 -27.41 -10.41 -13.27
N PHE A 777 -26.64 -10.99 -14.20
CA PHE A 777 -25.29 -10.47 -14.51
C PHE A 777 -25.38 -9.10 -15.19
N ASP A 778 -24.66 -8.13 -14.61
CA ASP A 778 -24.36 -6.83 -15.21
C ASP A 778 -22.89 -6.76 -15.66
N SER A 779 -22.49 -5.62 -16.27
CA SER A 779 -21.13 -5.42 -16.76
C SER A 779 -20.05 -5.46 -15.67
N LEU A 780 -20.40 -5.25 -14.39
CA LEU A 780 -19.46 -5.35 -13.26
C LEU A 780 -19.33 -6.80 -12.76
N ALA A 781 -20.44 -7.55 -12.72
CA ALA A 781 -20.44 -8.97 -12.38
C ALA A 781 -19.65 -9.81 -13.40
N ALA A 782 -19.70 -9.43 -14.69
CA ALA A 782 -18.91 -10.05 -15.75
C ALA A 782 -17.39 -9.90 -15.54
N VAL A 783 -16.94 -8.71 -15.12
CA VAL A 783 -15.51 -8.44 -14.82
C VAL A 783 -15.07 -9.20 -13.57
N GLY A 784 -15.92 -9.25 -12.54
CA GLY A 784 -15.64 -10.03 -11.33
C GLY A 784 -15.50 -11.53 -11.60
N LEU A 785 -16.42 -12.11 -12.37
CA LEU A 785 -16.34 -13.52 -12.80
C LEU A 785 -15.07 -13.79 -13.59
N ARG A 786 -14.71 -12.91 -14.53
CA ARG A 786 -13.48 -13.01 -15.33
C ARG A 786 -12.23 -13.04 -14.46
N ASN A 787 -12.11 -12.15 -13.47
CA ASN A 787 -10.93 -12.10 -12.60
C ASN A 787 -10.80 -13.36 -11.73
N ARG A 788 -11.92 -13.89 -11.24
CA ARG A 788 -11.95 -15.10 -10.44
C ARG A 788 -11.60 -16.34 -11.26
N LEU A 789 -12.14 -16.46 -12.47
CA LEU A 789 -11.77 -17.53 -13.40
C LEU A 789 -10.32 -17.44 -13.86
N ALA A 790 -9.79 -16.24 -14.13
CA ALA A 790 -8.38 -16.04 -14.47
C ALA A 790 -7.46 -16.49 -13.32
N THR A 791 -7.86 -16.24 -12.06
CA THR A 791 -7.11 -16.69 -10.87
C THR A 791 -7.17 -18.21 -10.71
N ALA A 792 -8.35 -18.82 -10.89
CA ALA A 792 -8.54 -20.26 -10.73
C ALA A 792 -7.88 -21.09 -11.85
N THR A 793 -7.84 -20.55 -13.08
CA THR A 793 -7.35 -21.25 -14.27
C THR A 793 -5.94 -20.85 -14.69
N GLY A 794 -5.45 -19.68 -14.27
CA GLY A 794 -4.17 -19.10 -14.72
C GLY A 794 -4.20 -18.57 -16.15
N LEU A 795 -5.38 -18.50 -16.79
CA LEU A 795 -5.54 -18.01 -18.16
C LEU A 795 -5.68 -16.49 -18.22
N SER A 796 -5.19 -15.89 -19.31
CA SER A 796 -5.48 -14.49 -19.65
C SER A 796 -6.81 -14.41 -20.38
N LEU A 797 -7.86 -13.96 -19.70
CA LEU A 797 -9.23 -13.95 -20.22
C LEU A 797 -9.69 -12.55 -20.66
N PRO A 798 -10.36 -12.39 -21.82
CA PRO A 798 -10.87 -11.10 -22.29
C PRO A 798 -12.03 -10.58 -21.42
N THR A 799 -12.28 -9.27 -21.44
CA THR A 799 -13.37 -8.64 -20.68
C THR A 799 -14.76 -8.89 -21.26
N THR A 800 -14.84 -9.34 -22.52
CA THR A 800 -16.07 -9.75 -23.22
C THR A 800 -16.46 -11.21 -22.95
N LEU A 801 -15.67 -11.96 -22.18
CA LEU A 801 -15.81 -13.41 -21.97
C LEU A 801 -17.23 -13.88 -21.60
N ALA A 802 -17.91 -13.18 -20.69
CA ALA A 802 -19.26 -13.52 -20.26
C ALA A 802 -20.35 -13.18 -21.30
N PHE A 803 -20.01 -12.40 -22.32
CA PHE A 803 -20.88 -12.07 -23.46
C PHE A 803 -20.61 -13.00 -24.65
N ASP A 804 -19.34 -13.31 -24.90
CA ASP A 804 -18.91 -14.23 -25.95
C ASP A 804 -19.31 -15.69 -25.63
N HIS A 805 -19.35 -16.00 -24.33
CA HIS A 805 -19.81 -17.29 -23.79
C HIS A 805 -20.90 -17.06 -22.75
N PRO A 806 -22.16 -16.88 -23.18
CA PRO A 806 -23.23 -16.35 -22.34
C PRO A 806 -23.81 -17.34 -21.32
N THR A 807 -23.29 -18.57 -21.22
CA THR A 807 -23.74 -19.61 -20.29
C THR A 807 -22.55 -20.28 -19.60
N ALA A 808 -22.76 -20.86 -18.42
CA ALA A 808 -21.70 -21.56 -17.70
C ALA A 808 -21.12 -22.74 -18.50
N GLN A 809 -21.96 -23.40 -19.29
CA GLN A 809 -21.54 -24.50 -20.17
C GLN A 809 -20.69 -24.02 -21.36
N ALA A 810 -21.10 -22.94 -22.04
CA ALA A 810 -20.31 -22.37 -23.14
C ALA A 810 -18.95 -21.85 -22.63
N LEU A 811 -18.95 -21.26 -21.43
CA LEU A 811 -17.74 -20.73 -20.81
C LEU A 811 -16.78 -21.85 -20.36
N ALA A 812 -17.31 -22.93 -19.78
CA ALA A 812 -16.51 -24.11 -19.42
C ALA A 812 -15.89 -24.80 -20.64
N ALA A 813 -16.59 -24.82 -21.78
CA ALA A 813 -16.04 -25.34 -23.04
C ALA A 813 -14.85 -24.51 -23.53
N HIS A 814 -14.97 -23.18 -23.50
CA HIS A 814 -13.90 -22.26 -23.90
C HIS A 814 -12.68 -22.35 -22.96
N LEU A 815 -12.90 -22.39 -21.64
CA LEU A 815 -11.82 -22.59 -20.68
C LEU A 815 -11.10 -23.93 -20.89
N GLY A 816 -11.84 -24.98 -21.27
CA GLY A 816 -11.28 -26.28 -21.61
C GLY A 816 -10.39 -26.24 -22.86
N SER A 817 -10.78 -25.50 -23.91
CA SER A 817 -9.94 -25.34 -25.11
C SER A 817 -8.65 -24.57 -24.83
N GLU A 818 -8.73 -23.52 -24.00
CA GLU A 818 -7.57 -22.69 -23.65
C GLU A 818 -6.61 -23.42 -22.69
N LEU A 819 -7.14 -24.13 -21.67
CA LEU A 819 -6.34 -24.87 -20.68
C LEU A 819 -5.61 -26.08 -21.26
N PHE A 820 -6.04 -26.61 -22.40
CA PHE A 820 -5.45 -27.80 -23.01
C PHE A 820 -4.96 -27.55 -24.45
N ALA A 821 -4.78 -26.28 -24.84
CA ALA A 821 -4.29 -25.88 -26.15
C ALA A 821 -2.91 -26.48 -26.51
N ASP A 822 -2.03 -26.75 -25.52
CA ASP A 822 -0.72 -27.42 -25.75
C ASP A 822 -0.80 -28.95 -25.90
N THR A 823 -2.01 -29.50 -25.86
CA THR A 823 -2.29 -30.90 -26.25
C THR A 823 -3.18 -30.91 -27.48
N ALA A 824 -2.75 -30.22 -28.54
CA ALA A 824 -3.06 -30.69 -29.87
C ALA A 824 -2.16 -31.91 -30.12
N PRO A 825 -2.67 -33.14 -30.18
CA PRO A 825 -1.88 -34.20 -30.76
C PRO A 825 -1.63 -33.79 -32.22
N ASP A 826 -0.37 -33.78 -32.63
CA ASP A 826 -0.02 -33.89 -34.04
C ASP A 826 -0.44 -35.31 -34.45
N VAL A 827 -1.74 -35.49 -34.67
CA VAL A 827 -2.26 -36.76 -35.16
C VAL A 827 -1.84 -36.81 -36.61
N SER A 828 -0.75 -37.52 -36.85
CA SER A 828 -0.42 -38.04 -38.17
C SER A 828 -1.73 -38.56 -38.78
N ALA A 829 -2.07 -38.11 -40.00
CA ALA A 829 -3.26 -38.59 -40.69
C ALA A 829 -3.29 -40.13 -40.84
N LEU A 830 -2.14 -40.79 -40.66
CA LEU A 830 -2.02 -42.25 -40.60
C LEU A 830 -2.52 -42.84 -39.28
N ASP A 831 -2.39 -42.14 -38.15
CA ASP A 831 -2.84 -42.64 -36.84
C ASP A 831 -4.38 -42.60 -36.70
N GLU A 832 -5.05 -41.65 -37.37
CA GLU A 832 -6.52 -41.67 -37.51
C GLU A 832 -6.98 -42.77 -38.48
N LEU A 833 -6.20 -43.07 -39.52
CA LEU A 833 -6.51 -44.19 -40.42
C LEU A 833 -6.39 -45.53 -39.70
N ASP A 834 -5.41 -45.69 -38.81
CA ASP A 834 -5.24 -46.89 -37.99
C ASP A 834 -6.40 -47.06 -36.99
N ARG A 835 -6.89 -45.97 -36.38
CA ARG A 835 -8.10 -46.01 -35.52
C ARG A 835 -9.36 -46.32 -36.32
N LEU A 836 -9.49 -45.76 -37.51
CA LEU A 836 -10.62 -46.05 -38.40
C LEU A 836 -10.61 -47.53 -38.82
N GLU A 837 -9.44 -48.10 -39.12
CA GLU A 837 -9.28 -49.52 -39.45
C GLU A 837 -9.69 -50.43 -38.27
N ALA A 838 -9.27 -50.09 -37.06
CA ALA A 838 -9.67 -50.81 -35.84
C ALA A 838 -11.20 -50.73 -35.58
N GLY A 839 -11.82 -49.58 -35.82
CA GLY A 839 -13.27 -49.39 -35.70
C GLY A 839 -14.07 -50.14 -36.76
N LEU A 840 -13.56 -50.21 -38.00
CA LEU A 840 -14.19 -50.95 -39.10
C LEU A 840 -14.18 -52.47 -38.87
N ALA A 841 -13.13 -52.99 -38.23
CA ALA A 841 -13.03 -54.40 -37.86
C ALA A 841 -14.08 -54.84 -36.82
N ALA A 842 -14.65 -53.89 -36.06
CA ALA A 842 -15.67 -54.15 -35.04
C ALA A 842 -17.12 -54.07 -35.56
N LEU A 843 -17.35 -53.71 -36.84
CA LEU A 843 -18.69 -53.60 -37.41
C LEU A 843 -19.29 -54.97 -37.76
N SER A 844 -20.36 -55.35 -37.06
CA SER A 844 -21.01 -56.66 -37.20
C SER A 844 -22.11 -56.73 -38.28
N GLY A 845 -22.41 -55.63 -39.00
CA GLY A 845 -23.46 -55.55 -40.02
C GLY A 845 -22.94 -55.46 -41.47
N ALA A 846 -23.61 -56.13 -42.42
CA ALA A 846 -23.24 -56.06 -43.85
C ALA A 846 -23.66 -54.72 -44.51
N ALA A 847 -24.85 -54.21 -44.17
CA ALA A 847 -25.36 -52.95 -44.71
C ALA A 847 -24.55 -51.72 -44.26
N ASP A 848 -24.01 -51.74 -43.03
CA ASP A 848 -23.18 -50.67 -42.50
C ASP A 848 -21.79 -50.68 -43.15
N ARG A 849 -21.24 -51.86 -43.46
CA ARG A 849 -19.96 -51.99 -44.17
C ARG A 849 -20.01 -51.42 -45.58
N ASP A 850 -21.09 -51.69 -46.33
CA ASP A 850 -21.23 -51.17 -47.70
C ASP A 850 -21.37 -49.64 -47.73
N ARG A 851 -22.11 -49.07 -46.77
CA ARG A 851 -22.32 -47.63 -46.68
C ARG A 851 -21.06 -46.88 -46.26
N VAL A 852 -20.24 -47.48 -45.40
CA VAL A 852 -18.95 -46.93 -45.00
C VAL A 852 -17.91 -47.07 -46.13
N ALA A 853 -17.89 -48.19 -46.85
CA ALA A 853 -17.01 -48.39 -48.01
C ALA A 853 -17.28 -47.36 -49.14
N ALA A 854 -18.56 -47.04 -49.39
CA ALA A 854 -18.93 -46.00 -50.35
C ALA A 854 -18.41 -44.61 -49.94
N ARG A 855 -18.51 -44.25 -48.66
CA ARG A 855 -18.01 -42.96 -48.15
C ARG A 855 -16.49 -42.85 -48.16
N LEU A 856 -15.77 -43.93 -47.85
CA LEU A 856 -14.30 -43.95 -47.91
C LEU A 856 -13.79 -43.83 -49.35
N THR A 857 -14.50 -44.41 -50.31
CA THR A 857 -14.18 -44.28 -51.74
C THR A 857 -14.35 -42.83 -52.22
N GLU A 858 -15.40 -42.14 -51.77
CA GLU A 858 -15.64 -40.73 -52.09
C GLU A 858 -14.57 -39.81 -51.47
N LEU A 859 -14.17 -40.09 -50.22
CA LEU A 859 -13.12 -39.33 -49.53
C LEU A 859 -11.76 -39.50 -50.24
N ALA A 860 -11.43 -40.74 -50.64
CA ALA A 860 -10.20 -41.04 -51.39
C ALA A 860 -10.17 -40.38 -52.77
N GLN A 861 -11.32 -40.23 -53.44
CA GLN A 861 -11.43 -39.50 -54.70
C GLN A 861 -11.21 -38.00 -54.52
N ARG A 862 -11.73 -37.38 -53.46
CA ARG A 862 -11.49 -35.96 -53.14
C ARG A 862 -10.04 -35.67 -52.79
N LEU A 863 -9.39 -36.57 -52.05
CA LEU A 863 -7.96 -36.45 -51.71
C LEU A 863 -7.05 -36.55 -52.95
N ARG A 864 -7.41 -37.38 -53.93
CA ARG A 864 -6.67 -37.50 -55.20
C ARG A 864 -6.89 -36.33 -56.16
N ALA A 865 -7.98 -35.59 -56.02
CA ALA A 865 -8.29 -34.46 -56.88
C ALA A 865 -7.43 -33.21 -56.58
N GLY A 866 -6.78 -33.14 -55.41
CA GLY A 866 -6.10 -31.92 -54.94
C GLY A 866 -7.13 -30.82 -54.60
N ALA A 867 -6.88 -30.03 -53.57
CA ALA A 867 -7.83 -29.01 -53.12
C ALA A 867 -8.18 -28.02 -54.26
N PRO A 868 -9.47 -27.72 -54.51
CA PRO A 868 -9.83 -26.64 -55.42
C PRO A 868 -9.35 -25.31 -54.81
N GLN A 869 -8.56 -24.56 -55.57
CA GLN A 869 -8.28 -23.16 -55.28
C GLN A 869 -9.61 -22.39 -55.31
N GLN A 870 -10.10 -21.97 -54.15
CA GLN A 870 -11.13 -20.93 -54.10
C GLN A 870 -10.46 -19.60 -54.46
N SER A 871 -10.69 -19.22 -55.72
CA SER A 871 -10.37 -17.93 -56.31
C SER A 871 -11.02 -16.79 -55.55
N ALA A 872 -10.33 -15.65 -55.51
CA ALA A 872 -10.70 -14.39 -54.89
C ALA A 872 -11.89 -13.65 -55.56
N GLU A 873 -12.99 -14.34 -55.86
CA GLU A 873 -14.19 -13.75 -56.48
C GLU A 873 -15.38 -13.53 -55.51
N ALA A 874 -15.40 -14.14 -54.31
CA ALA A 874 -16.52 -13.99 -53.36
C ALA A 874 -16.54 -12.67 -52.56
N ARG A 875 -15.57 -11.76 -52.76
CA ARG A 875 -15.50 -10.46 -52.04
C ARG A 875 -16.07 -9.28 -52.81
N ARG A 876 -16.75 -9.49 -53.95
CA ARG A 876 -17.29 -8.40 -54.78
C ARG A 876 -18.81 -8.22 -54.77
N ASP A 877 -19.60 -9.09 -54.13
CA ASP A 877 -21.07 -9.05 -54.26
C ASP A 877 -21.84 -8.42 -53.09
N LEU A 878 -21.18 -7.99 -52.00
CA LEU A 878 -21.87 -7.31 -50.89
C LEU A 878 -22.27 -5.85 -51.18
N HIS A 879 -21.71 -5.23 -52.23
CA HIS A 879 -21.99 -3.83 -52.56
C HIS A 879 -23.08 -3.64 -53.62
N THR A 880 -23.66 -4.73 -54.14
CA THR A 880 -24.70 -4.70 -55.18
C THR A 880 -25.91 -5.57 -54.87
N ALA A 881 -25.93 -6.27 -53.73
CA ALA A 881 -27.06 -7.08 -53.30
C ALA A 881 -28.29 -6.21 -53.01
N SER A 882 -29.45 -6.66 -53.46
CA SER A 882 -30.73 -6.03 -53.13
C SER A 882 -31.14 -6.33 -51.68
N ASP A 883 -32.02 -5.50 -51.10
CA ASP A 883 -32.45 -5.67 -49.70
C ASP A 883 -33.02 -7.06 -49.43
N ASP A 884 -33.76 -7.65 -50.37
CA ASP A 884 -34.32 -9.00 -50.25
C ASP A 884 -33.24 -10.11 -50.23
N GLU A 885 -32.17 -9.96 -51.02
CA GLU A 885 -31.03 -10.90 -51.01
C GLU A 885 -30.20 -10.77 -49.73
N MET A 886 -30.16 -9.57 -49.13
CA MET A 886 -29.53 -9.36 -47.83
C MET A 886 -30.30 -10.04 -46.69
N PHE A 887 -31.63 -10.06 -46.76
CA PHE A 887 -32.47 -10.75 -45.77
C PHE A 887 -32.40 -12.27 -45.89
N ASP A 888 -32.28 -12.83 -47.10
CA ASP A 888 -32.09 -14.28 -47.27
C ASP A 888 -30.72 -14.76 -46.75
N ILE A 889 -29.66 -13.98 -46.95
CA ILE A 889 -28.32 -14.29 -46.41
C ILE A 889 -28.31 -14.21 -44.87
N LEU A 890 -29.00 -13.22 -44.28
CA LEU A 890 -29.15 -13.11 -42.82
C LEU A 890 -30.06 -14.20 -42.23
N GLY A 891 -31.06 -14.67 -42.98
CA GLY A 891 -31.94 -15.77 -42.60
C GLY A 891 -31.24 -17.12 -42.54
N GLU A 892 -30.35 -17.41 -43.50
CA GLU A 892 -29.54 -18.65 -43.51
C GLU A 892 -28.46 -18.67 -42.43
N GLU A 893 -27.87 -17.52 -42.07
CA GLU A 893 -26.75 -17.46 -41.12
C GLU A 893 -27.20 -17.39 -39.65
N PHE A 894 -28.36 -16.79 -39.37
CA PHE A 894 -28.87 -16.63 -37.99
C PHE A 894 -30.11 -17.48 -37.67
N GLY A 895 -30.64 -18.25 -38.63
CA GLY A 895 -31.69 -19.23 -38.38
C GLY A 895 -33.01 -18.62 -37.86
N ILE A 896 -33.38 -17.45 -38.38
CA ILE A 896 -34.64 -16.78 -38.04
C ILE A 896 -35.58 -16.92 -39.25
N SER A 897 -36.71 -17.60 -39.08
CA SER A 897 -37.83 -17.55 -40.04
C SER A 897 -38.70 -16.32 -39.83
#